data_AF-A0A840FUE0-F1
#
_entry.id   AF-A0A840FUE0-F1
#
_cell.length_a   1.000
_cell.length_b   1.000
_cell.length_c   1.000
_cell.angle_alpha   90.00
_cell.angle_beta   90.00
_cell.angle_gamma   90.00
#
_symmetry.space_group_name_H-M   'P 1'
#
loop_
_entity.id
_entity.type
_entity.pdbx_description
1 polymer ?
#
loop_
_entity_poly.entity_id
_entity_poly.type
_entity_poly.pdbx_seq_one_letter_code
_entity_poly.pdbx_strand_id
1 'polypeptide(L)'
;MEIYLDANATTPVLAQARAAALAAMAGDFGNPSSIHTTGLKARALMDAVRARARRVIGAPSGRLLFLSGATEGIQTAVLSALSALRARRQAGDTAADLLLHGATEHKAVPEALRHWNALLGLNLEVLAIPVGRDGRHDLGWLRAHAPRAGMVCTMAANNETGVVSDLDGIAAALASSPALWMVDSVQALGKLPLWLGERPIDYAPFSGHKLYAPKGIGMLYVRQGAPFTPLMAGGGQEDSLRSGTENMSGIAALGAVLEALEEGGTFQDHGTLAACRDRLAAALRDAFPGLVFNAPPELSLPTTLNFSVPGLSSKLLLDLFDAADMRVSGGSACGASKARPSYVLEAMGLPAWRTASAVRLSFGPAADDAFIDEACARIRACGESLRDSCLSTTPQSHALPPERLTRFVVDGACCYLLADAASRRCVVIDPLPELTGQLTQWLGCHGYTLAAVLDTHSHGDHASSGPELLAAVPESQREAGPVDALGWPQGAQQIGLGAQRLTRLALPGHTADSTAYLLHDAGGLRLAFVGDTLMPGALGRSDFAQSEPLAYGPSLLKLQQALQPGTLMLPGHDYDDRFAATLDTECAAQPLLRQVLSGALDAAGFASAKEALERGLALTEYQTMACGARVDTCTAGPAFDLSPEALSTLQQAHPGLVLVDVREPYEQRVGHAPVLDAATRLQAVPLSRLPNALPDWLALPEETPVVFFCRSGNRSAQAAKALRRLGHAQAWSLAGGLALWPRESSAEALHAQAA
;
A
#
# COMPACT_ATOMS: atom_id res chain seq x y z
N MET A 1 15.47 15.31 7.37
CA MET A 1 16.04 14.75 6.11
C MET A 1 15.31 13.46 5.78
N GLU A 2 14.86 13.27 4.53
CA GLU A 2 14.21 12.02 4.08
C GLU A 2 15.24 10.90 3.86
N ILE A 3 14.87 9.66 4.19
CA ILE A 3 15.65 8.44 3.91
C ILE A 3 14.93 7.64 2.82
N TYR A 4 15.48 7.66 1.60
CA TYR A 4 14.86 7.03 0.44
C TYR A 4 15.37 5.59 0.24
N LEU A 5 14.58 4.60 0.63
CA LEU A 5 14.88 3.17 0.55
C LEU A 5 13.98 2.44 -0.47
N ASP A 6 13.67 3.10 -1.59
CA ASP A 6 12.95 2.52 -2.73
C ASP A 6 13.71 2.65 -4.07
N ALA A 7 15.03 2.53 -4.01
CA ALA A 7 15.95 2.69 -5.14
C ALA A 7 15.69 1.72 -6.30
N ASN A 8 15.07 0.55 -6.05
CA ASN A 8 14.67 -0.36 -7.13
C ASN A 8 13.48 0.16 -7.94
N ALA A 9 12.65 1.07 -7.38
CA ALA A 9 11.60 1.76 -8.12
C ALA A 9 12.17 2.91 -8.95
N THR A 10 12.99 3.77 -8.36
CA THR A 10 13.74 4.82 -9.05
C THR A 10 14.82 5.37 -8.11
N THR A 11 15.84 6.02 -8.63
CA THR A 11 16.86 6.71 -7.82
C THR A 11 16.77 8.23 -8.02
N PRO A 12 17.24 9.05 -7.06
CA PRO A 12 17.49 10.47 -7.31
C PRO A 12 18.55 10.64 -8.41
N VAL A 13 18.59 11.80 -9.08
CA VAL A 13 19.61 12.06 -10.11
C VAL A 13 20.93 12.49 -9.44
N LEU A 14 22.05 11.90 -9.85
CA LEU A 14 23.38 12.29 -9.35
C LEU A 14 23.67 13.76 -9.68
N ALA A 15 24.41 14.44 -8.80
CA ALA A 15 24.76 15.85 -9.00
C ALA A 15 25.51 16.08 -10.33
N GLN A 16 26.50 15.24 -10.65
CA GLN A 16 27.20 15.31 -11.93
C GLN A 16 26.29 15.01 -13.13
N ALA A 17 25.36 14.06 -13.01
CA ALA A 17 24.41 13.73 -14.07
C ALA A 17 23.43 14.89 -14.34
N ARG A 18 22.97 15.57 -13.28
CA ARG A 18 22.17 16.80 -13.38
C ARG A 18 22.95 17.93 -14.05
N ALA A 19 24.21 18.14 -13.66
CA ALA A 19 25.06 19.16 -14.27
C ALA A 19 25.28 18.89 -15.76
N ALA A 20 25.55 17.64 -16.15
CA ALA A 20 25.72 17.24 -17.54
C ALA A 20 24.44 17.44 -18.38
N ALA A 21 23.26 17.10 -17.82
CA ALA A 21 21.98 17.38 -18.48
C ALA A 21 21.78 18.89 -18.72
N LEU A 22 22.02 19.72 -17.71
CA LEU A 22 21.87 21.18 -17.81
C LEU A 22 22.84 21.79 -18.83
N ALA A 23 24.08 21.32 -18.86
CA ALA A 23 25.07 21.76 -19.85
C ALA A 23 24.61 21.42 -21.28
N ALA A 24 24.11 20.20 -21.51
CA ALA A 24 23.56 19.78 -22.80
C ALA A 24 22.29 20.56 -23.19
N MET A 25 21.47 21.01 -22.23
CA MET A 25 20.29 21.82 -22.52
C MET A 25 20.62 23.28 -22.82
N ALA A 26 21.63 23.85 -22.15
CA ALA A 26 21.95 25.27 -22.24
C ALA A 26 23.02 25.58 -23.30
N GLY A 27 24.19 24.93 -23.21
CA GLY A 27 25.38 25.26 -24.00
C GLY A 27 25.64 24.29 -25.17
N ASP A 28 25.36 23.00 -24.98
CA ASP A 28 25.67 21.93 -25.95
C ASP A 28 24.40 21.33 -26.61
N PHE A 29 23.41 22.17 -26.90
CA PHE A 29 22.07 21.80 -27.40
C PHE A 29 22.03 21.28 -28.86
N GLY A 30 23.18 21.02 -29.47
CA GLY A 30 23.29 20.70 -30.89
C GLY A 30 22.53 19.43 -31.28
N ASN A 31 22.00 19.41 -32.51
CA ASN A 31 21.48 18.19 -33.13
C ASN A 31 22.67 17.36 -33.67
N PRO A 32 22.88 16.11 -33.21
CA PRO A 32 24.04 15.30 -33.63
C PRO A 32 24.01 14.95 -35.13
N SER A 33 22.87 15.08 -35.81
CA SER A 33 22.75 14.88 -37.27
C SER A 33 23.15 16.11 -38.09
N SER A 34 23.43 17.25 -37.46
CA SER A 34 23.91 18.44 -38.14
C SER A 34 25.42 18.39 -38.42
N ILE A 35 25.82 18.84 -39.61
CA ILE A 35 27.23 18.87 -40.04
C ILE A 35 28.05 20.07 -39.50
N HIS A 36 27.38 21.05 -38.89
CA HIS A 36 28.05 22.23 -38.30
C HIS A 36 28.68 21.89 -36.94
N THR A 37 29.60 22.72 -36.46
CA THR A 37 30.37 22.50 -35.22
C THR A 37 29.51 22.11 -34.01
N THR A 38 28.37 22.77 -33.78
CA THR A 38 27.47 22.43 -32.66
C THR A 38 26.91 21.01 -32.76
N GLY A 39 26.60 20.53 -33.97
CA GLY A 39 26.14 19.16 -34.19
C GLY A 39 27.27 18.14 -34.06
N LEU A 40 28.46 18.47 -34.58
CA LEU A 40 29.65 17.64 -34.41
C LEU A 40 30.04 17.46 -32.94
N LYS A 41 29.91 18.49 -32.11
CA LYS A 41 30.12 18.40 -30.65
C LYS A 41 29.10 17.47 -29.99
N ALA A 42 27.81 17.59 -30.32
CA ALA A 42 26.77 16.70 -29.82
C ALA A 42 27.00 15.24 -30.23
N ARG A 43 27.40 15.01 -31.49
CA ARG A 43 27.78 13.67 -31.99
C ARG A 43 28.96 13.10 -31.21
N ALA A 44 30.03 13.89 -31.01
CA ALA A 44 31.20 13.47 -30.26
C ALA A 44 30.87 13.09 -28.80
N LEU A 45 30.01 13.87 -28.14
CA LEU A 45 29.50 13.55 -26.81
C LEU A 45 28.75 12.20 -26.81
N MET A 46 27.80 12.04 -27.73
CA MET A 46 27.02 10.81 -27.82
C MET A 46 27.90 9.58 -28.09
N ASP A 47 28.88 9.69 -28.98
CA ASP A 47 29.80 8.61 -29.32
C ASP A 47 30.72 8.26 -28.15
N ALA A 48 31.18 9.26 -27.38
CA ALA A 48 31.94 9.04 -26.16
C ALA A 48 31.11 8.29 -25.10
N VAL A 49 29.85 8.68 -24.89
CA VAL A 49 28.93 7.98 -23.99
C VAL A 49 28.71 6.54 -24.44
N ARG A 50 28.51 6.31 -25.75
CA ARG A 50 28.33 4.97 -26.33
C ARG A 50 29.57 4.10 -26.15
N ALA A 51 30.75 4.65 -26.37
CA ALA A 51 32.02 3.96 -26.16
C ALA A 51 32.24 3.58 -24.70
N ARG A 52 31.89 4.48 -23.76
CA ARG A 52 31.95 4.23 -22.33
C ARG A 52 30.97 3.15 -21.88
N ALA A 53 29.72 3.24 -22.33
CA ALA A 53 28.71 2.23 -22.05
C ALA A 53 29.16 0.83 -22.46
N ARG A 54 29.80 0.67 -23.63
CA ARG A 54 30.38 -0.61 -24.07
C ARG A 54 31.41 -1.18 -23.10
N ARG A 55 32.28 -0.34 -22.54
CA ARG A 55 33.29 -0.76 -21.55
C ARG A 55 32.61 -1.18 -20.24
N VAL A 56 31.70 -0.35 -19.73
CA VAL A 56 30.96 -0.60 -18.47
C VAL A 56 30.13 -1.89 -18.52
N ILE A 57 29.44 -2.16 -19.63
CA ILE A 57 28.62 -3.38 -19.76
C ILE A 57 29.43 -4.61 -20.20
N GLY A 58 30.73 -4.44 -20.50
CA GLY A 58 31.60 -5.51 -20.99
C GLY A 58 31.19 -6.07 -22.35
N ALA A 59 30.81 -5.20 -23.29
CA ALA A 59 30.38 -5.59 -24.64
C ALA A 59 31.20 -4.84 -25.71
N PRO A 60 32.35 -5.39 -26.17
CA PRO A 60 33.22 -4.72 -27.14
C PRO A 60 32.62 -4.68 -28.56
N SER A 61 31.74 -5.62 -28.90
CA SER A 61 31.09 -5.73 -30.20
C SER A 61 29.56 -5.70 -30.08
N GLY A 62 28.88 -5.50 -31.22
CA GLY A 62 27.43 -5.35 -31.27
C GLY A 62 26.97 -3.90 -31.33
N ARG A 63 25.66 -3.74 -31.42
CA ARG A 63 25.00 -2.43 -31.44
C ARG A 63 24.61 -2.05 -30.03
N LEU A 64 24.77 -0.78 -29.71
CA LEU A 64 24.23 -0.17 -28.51
C LEU A 64 23.35 0.97 -28.99
N LEU A 65 22.13 1.09 -28.48
CA LEU A 65 21.14 2.09 -28.89
C LEU A 65 20.70 2.90 -27.69
N PHE A 66 20.48 4.20 -27.85
CA PHE A 66 19.81 5.03 -26.83
C PHE A 66 18.29 5.04 -27.05
N LEU A 67 17.54 4.79 -25.98
CA LEU A 67 16.09 4.64 -25.97
C LEU A 67 15.46 5.52 -24.88
N SER A 68 14.13 5.63 -24.82
CA SER A 68 13.44 6.35 -23.73
C SER A 68 13.47 5.60 -22.38
N GLY A 69 13.83 4.32 -22.38
CA GLY A 69 13.92 3.48 -21.18
C GLY A 69 13.88 1.99 -21.50
N ALA A 70 13.94 1.16 -20.47
CA ALA A 70 13.98 -0.29 -20.65
C ALA A 70 12.70 -0.89 -21.23
N THR A 71 11.52 -0.31 -20.95
CA THR A 71 10.28 -0.78 -21.58
C THR A 71 10.35 -0.67 -23.11
N GLU A 72 10.86 0.44 -23.65
CA GLU A 72 11.10 0.57 -25.10
C GLU A 72 12.11 -0.49 -25.60
N GLY A 73 13.16 -0.76 -24.80
CA GLY A 73 14.16 -1.79 -25.10
C GLY A 73 13.60 -3.21 -25.15
N ILE A 74 12.77 -3.58 -24.17
CA ILE A 74 12.07 -4.88 -24.11
C ILE A 74 11.16 -5.03 -25.33
N GLN A 75 10.35 -4.01 -25.64
CA GLN A 75 9.47 -4.03 -26.82
C GLN A 75 10.28 -4.21 -28.11
N THR A 76 11.38 -3.48 -28.26
CA THR A 76 12.25 -3.56 -29.45
C THR A 76 12.92 -4.93 -29.57
N ALA A 77 13.41 -5.50 -28.47
CA ALA A 77 14.04 -6.82 -28.45
C ALA A 77 13.04 -7.94 -28.81
N VAL A 78 11.85 -7.92 -28.20
CA VAL A 78 10.78 -8.88 -28.49
C VAL A 78 10.31 -8.77 -29.94
N LEU A 79 10.04 -7.55 -30.42
CA LEU A 79 9.65 -7.33 -31.82
C LEU A 79 10.72 -7.85 -32.79
N SER A 80 12.00 -7.59 -32.50
CA SER A 80 13.13 -8.05 -33.31
C SER A 80 13.21 -9.56 -33.39
N ALA A 81 13.12 -10.24 -32.24
CA ALA A 81 13.19 -11.70 -32.15
C ALA A 81 12.00 -12.37 -32.86
N LEU A 82 10.78 -11.89 -32.60
CA LEU A 82 9.57 -12.47 -33.18
C LEU A 82 9.43 -12.19 -34.68
N SER A 83 9.89 -11.03 -35.16
CA SER A 83 9.92 -10.74 -36.60
C SER A 83 10.87 -11.70 -37.34
N ALA A 84 12.04 -11.98 -36.76
CA ALA A 84 12.97 -12.96 -37.31
C ALA A 84 12.40 -14.38 -37.27
N LEU A 85 11.74 -14.75 -36.17
CA LEU A 85 11.08 -16.05 -36.04
C LEU A 85 9.96 -16.22 -37.07
N ARG A 86 9.16 -15.18 -37.32
CA ARG A 86 8.13 -15.18 -38.37
C ARG A 86 8.73 -15.41 -39.75
N ALA A 87 9.83 -14.73 -40.07
CA ALA A 87 10.52 -14.90 -41.35
C ALA A 87 11.05 -16.34 -41.52
N ARG A 88 11.64 -16.93 -40.47
CA ARG A 88 12.09 -18.33 -40.46
C ARG A 88 10.94 -19.31 -40.69
N ARG A 89 9.79 -19.10 -40.02
CA ARG A 89 8.58 -19.92 -40.22
C ARG A 89 8.02 -19.82 -41.62
N GLN A 90 8.02 -18.62 -42.21
CA GLN A 90 7.63 -18.43 -43.62
C GLN A 90 8.58 -19.14 -44.60
N ALA A 91 9.85 -19.33 -44.21
CA ALA A 91 10.83 -20.11 -44.96
C ALA A 91 10.77 -21.62 -44.65
N GLY A 92 9.80 -22.10 -43.85
CA GLY A 92 9.56 -23.51 -43.56
C GLY A 92 10.18 -24.04 -42.26
N ASP A 93 10.94 -23.22 -41.52
CA ASP A 93 11.49 -23.61 -40.21
C ASP A 93 10.42 -23.45 -39.12
N THR A 94 9.90 -24.59 -38.65
CA THR A 94 8.83 -24.65 -37.64
C THR A 94 9.30 -25.25 -36.31
N ALA A 95 10.61 -25.38 -36.11
CA ALA A 95 11.18 -26.07 -34.94
C ALA A 95 10.83 -25.40 -33.60
N ALA A 96 10.65 -24.08 -33.60
CA ALA A 96 10.25 -23.32 -32.42
C ALA A 96 8.72 -23.14 -32.35
N ASP A 97 8.13 -23.61 -31.24
CA ASP A 97 6.71 -23.48 -30.90
C ASP A 97 6.47 -22.83 -29.53
N LEU A 98 7.53 -22.54 -28.76
CA LEU A 98 7.47 -21.91 -27.44
C LEU A 98 8.13 -20.52 -27.40
N LEU A 99 7.58 -19.65 -26.55
CA LEU A 99 8.19 -18.40 -26.07
C LEU A 99 8.31 -18.50 -24.55
N LEU A 100 9.53 -18.40 -24.02
CA LEU A 100 9.80 -18.58 -22.60
C LEU A 100 10.11 -17.26 -21.92
N HIS A 101 9.61 -17.04 -20.72
CA HIS A 101 10.01 -15.93 -19.84
C HIS A 101 10.17 -16.39 -18.40
N GLY A 102 11.05 -15.79 -17.60
CA GLY A 102 11.09 -16.05 -16.15
C GLY A 102 9.72 -15.85 -15.48
N ALA A 103 9.33 -16.72 -14.55
CA ALA A 103 8.06 -16.57 -13.82
C ALA A 103 7.99 -15.27 -12.98
N THR A 104 9.16 -14.72 -12.65
CA THR A 104 9.32 -13.50 -11.85
C THR A 104 9.59 -12.24 -12.69
N GLU A 105 9.50 -12.31 -14.03
CA GLU A 105 9.74 -11.19 -14.96
C GLU A 105 8.90 -9.95 -14.66
N HIS A 106 9.49 -8.77 -14.89
CA HIS A 106 8.72 -7.54 -14.90
C HIS A 106 7.62 -7.64 -15.96
N LYS A 107 6.38 -7.22 -15.63
CA LYS A 107 5.19 -7.37 -16.50
C LYS A 107 5.38 -6.89 -17.93
N ALA A 108 6.26 -5.91 -18.16
CA ALA A 108 6.61 -5.46 -19.52
C ALA A 108 7.09 -6.59 -20.44
N VAL A 109 7.73 -7.64 -19.92
CA VAL A 109 8.24 -8.77 -20.69
C VAL A 109 7.12 -9.71 -21.17
N PRO A 110 6.34 -10.37 -20.28
CA PRO A 110 5.28 -11.28 -20.73
C PRO A 110 4.19 -10.55 -21.52
N GLU A 111 3.88 -9.28 -21.19
CA GLU A 111 2.94 -8.50 -21.99
C GLU A 111 3.48 -8.18 -23.39
N ALA A 112 4.77 -7.85 -23.53
CA ALA A 112 5.40 -7.66 -24.84
C ALA A 112 5.37 -8.96 -25.67
N LEU A 113 5.72 -10.10 -25.06
CA LEU A 113 5.68 -11.41 -25.72
C LEU A 113 4.27 -11.70 -26.25
N ARG A 114 3.24 -11.61 -25.39
CA ARG A 114 1.85 -11.87 -25.80
C ARG A 114 1.38 -10.91 -26.89
N HIS A 115 1.64 -9.61 -26.73
CA HIS A 115 1.22 -8.59 -27.67
C HIS A 115 1.79 -8.81 -29.08
N TRP A 116 3.11 -8.93 -29.20
CA TRP A 116 3.77 -9.10 -30.51
C TRP A 116 3.57 -10.48 -31.10
N ASN A 117 3.49 -11.54 -30.28
CA ASN A 117 3.17 -12.89 -30.74
C ASN A 117 1.80 -12.94 -31.43
N ALA A 118 0.80 -12.26 -30.87
CA ALA A 118 -0.52 -12.12 -31.48
C ALA A 118 -0.49 -11.25 -32.73
N LEU A 119 0.10 -10.05 -32.66
CA LEU A 119 0.10 -9.08 -33.75
C LEU A 119 0.86 -9.58 -35.00
N LEU A 120 1.92 -10.37 -34.81
CA LEU A 120 2.69 -10.97 -35.90
C LEU A 120 2.08 -12.27 -36.44
N GLY A 121 0.98 -12.76 -35.84
CA GLY A 121 0.30 -13.99 -36.27
C GLY A 121 1.11 -15.26 -36.03
N LEU A 122 2.02 -15.24 -35.06
CA LEU A 122 2.87 -16.38 -34.71
C LEU A 122 2.10 -17.43 -33.89
N ASN A 123 1.25 -16.97 -32.96
CA ASN A 123 0.40 -17.79 -32.09
C ASN A 123 1.17 -18.92 -31.35
N LEU A 124 2.41 -18.64 -30.94
CA LEU A 124 3.23 -19.57 -30.18
C LEU A 124 2.78 -19.62 -28.72
N GLU A 125 3.03 -20.73 -28.05
CA GLU A 125 2.69 -20.88 -26.64
C GLU A 125 3.68 -20.08 -25.77
N VAL A 126 3.16 -19.26 -24.85
CA VAL A 126 3.98 -18.45 -23.94
C VAL A 126 4.01 -19.12 -22.57
N LEU A 127 5.18 -19.60 -22.15
CA LEU A 127 5.37 -20.32 -20.89
C LEU A 127 6.31 -19.57 -19.95
N ALA A 128 5.96 -19.61 -18.67
CA ALA A 128 6.82 -19.12 -17.60
C ALA A 128 7.83 -20.20 -17.17
N ILE A 129 9.11 -19.85 -17.13
CA ILE A 129 10.18 -20.67 -16.56
C ILE A 129 9.97 -20.68 -15.04
N PRO A 130 9.68 -21.83 -14.42
CA PRO A 130 9.45 -21.92 -12.98
C PRO A 130 10.67 -21.46 -12.19
N VAL A 131 10.43 -21.01 -10.95
CA VAL A 131 11.48 -20.65 -10.00
C VAL A 131 11.33 -21.47 -8.72
N GLY A 132 12.45 -21.69 -8.03
CA GLY A 132 12.46 -22.27 -6.69
C GLY A 132 11.96 -21.28 -5.63
N ARG A 133 11.84 -21.79 -4.39
CA ARG A 133 11.57 -20.94 -3.21
C ARG A 133 12.65 -19.91 -2.91
N ASP A 134 13.84 -20.12 -3.46
CA ASP A 134 14.98 -19.22 -3.40
C ASP A 134 14.96 -18.15 -4.52
N GLY A 135 13.98 -18.22 -5.43
CA GLY A 135 13.80 -17.31 -6.57
C GLY A 135 14.67 -17.62 -7.78
N ARG A 136 15.47 -18.71 -7.77
CA ARG A 136 16.29 -19.10 -8.93
C ARG A 136 15.48 -19.89 -9.94
N HIS A 137 15.78 -19.69 -11.23
CA HIS A 137 15.16 -20.42 -12.34
C HIS A 137 15.42 -21.92 -12.26
N ASP A 138 14.43 -22.73 -12.59
CA ASP A 138 14.60 -24.17 -12.80
C ASP A 138 15.35 -24.41 -14.13
N LEU A 139 16.66 -24.61 -14.03
CA LEU A 139 17.53 -24.87 -15.18
C LEU A 139 17.28 -26.24 -15.83
N GLY A 140 16.76 -27.21 -15.08
CA GLY A 140 16.38 -28.52 -15.61
C GLY A 140 15.16 -28.39 -16.52
N TRP A 141 14.14 -27.68 -16.04
CA TRP A 141 12.96 -27.33 -16.83
C TRP A 141 13.33 -26.52 -18.06
N LEU A 142 14.18 -25.49 -17.92
CA LEU A 142 14.63 -24.68 -19.05
C LEU A 142 15.35 -25.54 -20.11
N ARG A 143 16.29 -26.40 -19.70
CA ARG A 143 17.03 -27.28 -20.63
C ARG A 143 16.11 -28.23 -21.40
N ALA A 144 15.03 -28.71 -20.78
CA ALA A 144 14.07 -29.59 -21.43
C ALA A 144 13.21 -28.87 -22.49
N HIS A 145 12.93 -27.57 -22.30
CA HIS A 145 12.08 -26.78 -23.20
C HIS A 145 12.88 -25.94 -24.21
N ALA A 146 14.17 -25.69 -23.93
CA ALA A 146 15.04 -24.86 -24.75
C ALA A 146 15.12 -25.26 -26.24
N PRO A 147 15.12 -26.56 -26.64
CA PRO A 147 15.14 -26.93 -28.06
C PRO A 147 13.91 -26.45 -28.85
N ARG A 148 12.79 -26.23 -28.17
CA ARG A 148 11.50 -25.79 -28.72
C ARG A 148 11.28 -24.27 -28.63
N ALA A 149 12.17 -23.56 -27.94
CA ALA A 149 12.02 -22.14 -27.70
C ALA A 149 12.52 -21.30 -28.89
N GLY A 150 11.72 -20.32 -29.31
CA GLY A 150 12.14 -19.30 -30.28
C GLY A 150 12.73 -18.05 -29.62
N MET A 151 12.30 -17.75 -28.40
CA MET A 151 12.82 -16.67 -27.57
C MET A 151 12.78 -17.07 -26.10
N VAL A 152 13.82 -16.67 -25.37
CA VAL A 152 13.89 -16.77 -23.91
C VAL A 152 14.12 -15.38 -23.34
N CYS A 153 13.31 -14.98 -22.37
CA CYS A 153 13.46 -13.72 -21.64
C CYS A 153 13.72 -14.00 -20.16
N THR A 154 14.85 -13.55 -19.64
CA THR A 154 15.14 -13.60 -18.21
C THR A 154 15.61 -12.23 -17.75
N MET A 155 15.51 -11.92 -16.47
CA MET A 155 16.16 -10.76 -15.88
C MET A 155 17.53 -11.12 -15.33
N ALA A 156 18.44 -10.15 -15.25
CA ALA A 156 19.72 -10.31 -14.57
C ALA A 156 19.55 -10.35 -13.04
N ALA A 157 18.64 -9.53 -12.51
CA ALA A 157 18.30 -9.53 -11.10
C ALA A 157 16.86 -9.05 -10.88
N ASN A 158 16.19 -9.63 -9.88
CA ASN A 158 14.81 -9.32 -9.57
C ASN A 158 14.64 -7.98 -8.87
N ASN A 159 13.75 -7.14 -9.41
CA ASN A 159 13.47 -5.81 -8.89
C ASN A 159 12.67 -5.81 -7.57
N GLU A 160 12.10 -6.95 -7.18
CA GLU A 160 11.30 -7.11 -5.96
C GLU A 160 12.07 -7.82 -4.84
N THR A 161 12.68 -8.98 -5.13
CA THR A 161 13.40 -9.80 -4.16
C THR A 161 14.91 -9.57 -4.15
N GLY A 162 15.43 -8.95 -5.21
CA GLY A 162 16.86 -8.79 -5.44
C GLY A 162 17.54 -10.04 -6.00
N VAL A 163 16.86 -11.19 -6.10
CA VAL A 163 17.50 -12.45 -6.51
C VAL A 163 18.20 -12.29 -7.86
N VAL A 164 19.49 -12.62 -7.89
CA VAL A 164 20.35 -12.57 -9.07
C VAL A 164 20.21 -13.89 -9.83
N SER A 165 19.92 -13.79 -11.12
CA SER A 165 19.79 -14.96 -11.99
C SER A 165 21.14 -15.63 -12.23
N ASP A 166 21.13 -16.95 -12.31
CA ASP A 166 22.29 -17.74 -12.75
C ASP A 166 22.44 -17.63 -14.27
N LEU A 167 23.01 -16.51 -14.75
CA LEU A 167 23.16 -16.25 -16.18
C LEU A 167 24.06 -17.29 -16.87
N ASP A 168 25.06 -17.84 -16.17
CA ASP A 168 25.95 -18.87 -16.71
C ASP A 168 25.22 -20.21 -16.81
N GLY A 169 24.45 -20.59 -15.79
CA GLY A 169 23.57 -21.76 -15.81
C GLY A 169 22.48 -21.67 -16.88
N ILE A 170 21.88 -20.48 -17.08
CA ILE A 170 20.93 -20.22 -18.17
C ILE A 170 21.61 -20.35 -19.53
N ALA A 171 22.78 -19.74 -19.72
CA ALA A 171 23.55 -19.87 -20.96
C ALA A 171 23.87 -21.35 -21.28
N ALA A 172 24.27 -22.12 -20.26
CA ALA A 172 24.53 -23.55 -20.40
C ALA A 172 23.26 -24.36 -20.74
N ALA A 173 22.10 -23.99 -20.19
CA ALA A 173 20.82 -24.61 -20.54
C ALA A 173 20.38 -24.27 -21.98
N LEU A 174 20.85 -23.16 -22.54
CA LEU A 174 20.54 -22.70 -23.91
C LEU A 174 21.59 -23.09 -24.96
N ALA A 175 22.68 -23.75 -24.60
CA ALA A 175 23.84 -23.98 -25.48
C ALA A 175 23.53 -24.66 -26.83
N SER A 176 22.45 -25.45 -26.91
CA SER A 176 21.99 -26.10 -28.15
C SER A 176 20.60 -25.63 -28.60
N SER A 177 20.12 -24.52 -28.05
CA SER A 177 18.83 -23.94 -28.39
C SER A 177 18.94 -23.01 -29.60
N PRO A 178 17.92 -22.97 -30.49
CA PRO A 178 17.82 -21.94 -31.51
C PRO A 178 17.29 -20.60 -30.97
N ALA A 179 16.92 -20.54 -29.69
CA ALA A 179 16.27 -19.39 -29.09
C ALA A 179 17.18 -18.16 -29.04
N LEU A 180 16.59 -17.01 -29.31
CA LEU A 180 17.20 -15.72 -28.99
C LEU A 180 17.02 -15.41 -27.51
N TRP A 181 18.06 -14.91 -26.86
CA TRP A 181 18.03 -14.66 -25.42
C TRP A 181 18.08 -13.18 -25.07
N MET A 182 17.02 -12.69 -24.44
CA MET A 182 16.99 -11.35 -23.85
C MET A 182 17.23 -11.42 -22.34
N VAL A 183 18.16 -10.60 -21.84
CA VAL A 183 18.40 -10.39 -20.41
C VAL A 183 17.97 -8.99 -19.98
N ASP A 184 16.84 -8.85 -19.29
CA ASP A 184 16.44 -7.59 -18.65
C ASP A 184 17.50 -7.20 -17.60
N SER A 185 18.27 -6.16 -17.94
CA SER A 185 19.44 -5.73 -17.18
C SER A 185 19.18 -4.45 -16.36
N VAL A 186 17.91 -4.10 -16.17
CA VAL A 186 17.46 -2.89 -15.48
C VAL A 186 17.97 -2.79 -14.05
N GLN A 187 18.06 -3.91 -13.32
CA GLN A 187 18.56 -3.96 -11.95
C GLN A 187 20.03 -4.37 -11.85
N ALA A 188 20.72 -4.53 -12.97
CA ALA A 188 22.09 -5.02 -12.97
C ALA A 188 23.14 -3.91 -13.06
N LEU A 189 22.90 -2.90 -13.88
CA LEU A 189 23.88 -1.84 -14.11
C LEU A 189 24.27 -1.16 -12.80
N GLY A 190 25.58 -1.13 -12.52
CA GLY A 190 26.15 -0.56 -11.29
C GLY A 190 25.90 -1.34 -10.00
N LYS A 191 25.26 -2.52 -10.08
CA LYS A 191 24.99 -3.39 -8.92
C LYS A 191 25.62 -4.78 -9.05
N LEU A 192 25.88 -5.23 -10.28
CA LEU A 192 26.57 -6.49 -10.57
C LEU A 192 27.42 -6.40 -11.85
N PRO A 193 28.52 -7.16 -11.93
CA PRO A 193 29.31 -7.27 -13.15
C PRO A 193 28.53 -8.03 -14.24
N LEU A 194 28.33 -7.41 -15.40
CA LEU A 194 27.46 -7.95 -16.45
C LEU A 194 28.20 -8.75 -17.52
N TRP A 195 29.40 -8.31 -17.91
CA TRP A 195 30.26 -8.94 -18.94
C TRP A 195 29.47 -9.55 -20.11
N LEU A 196 28.62 -8.74 -20.76
CA LEU A 196 27.64 -9.24 -21.73
C LEU A 196 28.30 -9.98 -22.90
N GLY A 197 29.52 -9.59 -23.28
CA GLY A 197 30.27 -10.21 -24.38
C GLY A 197 30.73 -11.64 -24.10
N GLU A 198 30.73 -12.10 -22.86
CA GLU A 198 31.14 -13.47 -22.48
C GLU A 198 30.00 -14.48 -22.59
N ARG A 199 28.77 -14.01 -22.79
CA ARG A 199 27.55 -14.83 -22.78
C ARG A 199 26.81 -14.72 -24.09
N PRO A 200 26.03 -15.74 -24.51
CA PRO A 200 25.22 -15.69 -25.73
C PRO A 200 23.94 -14.85 -25.55
N ILE A 201 24.03 -13.68 -24.90
CA ILE A 201 22.91 -12.76 -24.68
C ILE A 201 22.71 -11.96 -25.97
N ASP A 202 21.56 -12.09 -26.60
CA ASP A 202 21.22 -11.36 -27.84
C ASP A 202 20.80 -9.92 -27.58
N TYR A 203 20.06 -9.70 -26.50
CA TYR A 203 19.48 -8.41 -26.17
C TYR A 203 19.63 -8.11 -24.68
N ALA A 204 20.04 -6.90 -24.33
CA ALA A 204 20.04 -6.45 -22.93
C ALA A 204 19.51 -5.00 -22.83
N PRO A 205 18.26 -4.81 -22.40
CA PRO A 205 17.71 -3.48 -22.12
C PRO A 205 18.16 -2.95 -20.75
N PHE A 206 18.34 -1.64 -20.68
CA PHE A 206 18.78 -0.88 -19.50
C PHE A 206 17.93 0.38 -19.31
N SER A 207 17.87 0.87 -18.08
CA SER A 207 17.14 2.11 -17.74
C SER A 207 17.99 3.02 -16.87
N GLY A 208 18.10 4.30 -17.25
CA GLY A 208 18.96 5.26 -16.55
C GLY A 208 18.48 5.60 -15.14
N HIS A 209 17.16 5.71 -14.93
CA HIS A 209 16.59 6.12 -13.63
C HIS A 209 16.63 5.04 -12.54
N LYS A 210 17.18 3.87 -12.83
CA LYS A 210 17.52 2.85 -11.82
C LYS A 210 18.94 2.99 -11.29
N LEU A 211 19.73 3.86 -11.91
CA LEU A 211 21.11 4.15 -11.54
C LEU A 211 21.41 5.63 -11.74
N TYR A 212 20.68 6.47 -11.04
CA TYR A 212 20.90 7.90 -10.85
C TYR A 212 20.98 8.80 -12.11
N ALA A 213 20.57 8.29 -13.26
CA ALA A 213 20.28 9.12 -14.43
C ALA A 213 18.80 9.59 -14.40
N PRO A 214 18.41 10.61 -15.18
CA PRO A 214 17.01 11.03 -15.25
C PRO A 214 16.11 9.95 -15.84
N LYS A 215 14.80 10.07 -15.58
CA LYS A 215 13.76 9.29 -16.29
C LYS A 215 13.75 9.70 -17.77
N GLY A 216 13.27 8.81 -18.65
CA GLY A 216 13.19 9.09 -20.08
C GLY A 216 14.47 8.86 -20.88
N ILE A 217 15.44 8.12 -20.32
CA ILE A 217 16.62 7.63 -21.02
C ILE A 217 16.96 6.19 -20.60
N GLY A 218 17.36 5.37 -21.56
CA GLY A 218 17.84 4.00 -21.38
C GLY A 218 18.75 3.57 -22.52
N MET A 219 19.20 2.32 -22.48
CA MET A 219 20.01 1.72 -23.53
C MET A 219 19.49 0.35 -23.91
N LEU A 220 19.73 -0.07 -25.15
CA LEU A 220 19.57 -1.47 -25.57
C LEU A 220 20.87 -1.94 -26.21
N TYR A 221 21.45 -2.98 -25.63
CA TYR A 221 22.49 -3.76 -26.28
C TYR A 221 21.85 -4.79 -27.21
N VAL A 222 22.39 -4.92 -28.42
CA VAL A 222 22.04 -5.95 -29.41
C VAL A 222 23.33 -6.61 -29.87
N ARG A 223 23.45 -7.91 -29.61
CA ARG A 223 24.62 -8.71 -29.99
C ARG A 223 24.90 -8.62 -31.49
N GLN A 224 26.17 -8.66 -31.85
CA GLN A 224 26.56 -8.73 -33.26
C GLN A 224 25.94 -9.98 -33.90
N GLY A 225 25.27 -9.79 -35.04
CA GLY A 225 24.56 -10.88 -35.74
C GLY A 225 23.16 -11.20 -35.22
N ALA A 226 22.74 -10.69 -34.06
CA ALA A 226 21.37 -10.83 -33.61
C ALA A 226 20.41 -10.04 -34.52
N PRO A 227 19.20 -10.56 -34.81
CA PRO A 227 18.25 -9.87 -35.66
C PRO A 227 17.75 -8.57 -35.00
N PHE A 228 17.29 -7.63 -35.81
CA PHE A 228 16.81 -6.36 -35.32
C PHE A 228 15.72 -5.79 -36.20
N THR A 229 14.66 -5.28 -35.57
CA THR A 229 13.53 -4.62 -36.20
C THR A 229 13.25 -3.32 -35.45
N PRO A 230 13.37 -2.15 -36.10
CA PRO A 230 13.08 -0.88 -35.46
C PRO A 230 11.65 -0.82 -34.95
N LEU A 231 11.47 -0.50 -33.67
CA LEU A 231 10.14 -0.20 -33.11
C LEU A 231 9.60 1.15 -33.62
N MET A 232 10.51 2.12 -33.79
CA MET A 232 10.19 3.45 -34.34
C MET A 232 11.00 3.70 -35.61
N ALA A 233 10.30 3.75 -36.74
CA ALA A 233 10.84 4.08 -38.06
C ALA A 233 10.68 5.57 -38.38
N GLY A 234 11.56 6.13 -39.21
CA GLY A 234 11.57 7.57 -39.48
C GLY A 234 12.92 8.10 -39.97
N GLY A 235 13.31 9.30 -39.49
CA GLY A 235 14.34 10.17 -40.06
C GLY A 235 15.81 9.75 -39.92
N GLY A 236 16.09 8.47 -39.69
CA GLY A 236 17.46 7.92 -39.79
C GLY A 236 18.36 8.09 -38.56
N GLN A 237 17.86 8.61 -37.43
CA GLN A 237 18.61 8.67 -36.17
C GLN A 237 19.00 7.27 -35.66
N GLU A 238 20.06 7.19 -34.84
CA GLU A 238 20.65 5.93 -34.36
C GLU A 238 20.89 4.93 -35.52
N ASP A 239 21.50 5.38 -36.63
CA ASP A 239 21.73 4.58 -37.84
C ASP A 239 20.44 3.98 -38.46
N SER A 240 19.33 4.73 -38.40
CA SER A 240 17.97 4.29 -38.79
C SER A 240 17.41 3.15 -37.93
N LEU A 241 18.05 2.83 -36.82
CA LEU A 241 17.64 1.74 -35.93
C LEU A 241 16.61 2.19 -34.89
N ARG A 242 16.61 3.48 -34.53
CA ARG A 242 15.61 4.09 -33.65
C ARG A 242 15.45 5.57 -33.98
N SER A 243 14.36 5.90 -34.66
CA SER A 243 14.12 7.27 -35.15
C SER A 243 13.64 8.24 -34.06
N GLY A 244 13.81 9.54 -34.34
CA GLY A 244 13.50 10.64 -33.45
C GLY A 244 14.77 11.29 -32.91
N THR A 245 14.81 12.63 -32.90
CA THR A 245 15.98 13.41 -32.44
C THR A 245 16.45 12.92 -31.08
N GLU A 246 17.75 12.70 -30.97
CA GLU A 246 18.39 12.09 -29.80
C GLU A 246 18.19 12.96 -28.55
N ASN A 247 17.83 12.33 -27.43
CA ASN A 247 17.70 13.02 -26.14
C ASN A 247 19.09 13.33 -25.56
N MET A 248 19.75 14.37 -26.10
CA MET A 248 21.12 14.73 -25.73
C MET A 248 21.27 15.04 -24.23
N SER A 249 20.25 15.63 -23.59
CA SER A 249 20.27 15.87 -22.14
C SER A 249 20.28 14.58 -21.32
N GLY A 250 19.47 13.59 -21.71
CA GLY A 250 19.45 12.27 -21.09
C GLY A 250 20.74 11.48 -21.36
N ILE A 251 21.26 11.53 -22.59
CA ILE A 251 22.51 10.88 -22.99
C ILE A 251 23.69 11.45 -22.21
N ALA A 252 23.80 12.77 -22.07
CA ALA A 252 24.84 13.43 -21.29
C ALA A 252 24.79 13.01 -19.82
N ALA A 253 23.60 13.01 -19.21
CA ALA A 253 23.41 12.60 -17.83
C ALA A 253 23.77 11.12 -17.61
N LEU A 254 23.34 10.24 -18.51
CA LEU A 254 23.72 8.83 -18.48
C LEU A 254 25.24 8.66 -18.66
N GLY A 255 25.86 9.49 -19.51
CA GLY A 255 27.30 9.56 -19.68
C GLY A 255 28.08 9.81 -18.39
N ALA A 256 27.61 10.77 -17.58
CA ALA A 256 28.22 11.09 -16.29
C ALA A 256 28.03 9.98 -15.24
N VAL A 257 26.92 9.25 -15.27
CA VAL A 257 26.72 8.05 -14.44
C VAL A 257 27.69 6.96 -14.85
N LEU A 258 27.81 6.69 -16.16
CA LEU A 258 28.72 5.67 -16.69
C LEU A 258 30.19 6.02 -16.41
N GLU A 259 30.54 7.31 -16.40
CA GLU A 259 31.87 7.80 -16.02
C GLU A 259 32.19 7.45 -14.58
N ALA A 260 31.25 7.77 -13.68
CA ALA A 260 31.39 7.48 -12.26
C ALA A 260 31.48 5.98 -11.94
N LEU A 261 30.86 5.12 -12.78
CA LEU A 261 31.04 3.66 -12.67
C LEU A 261 32.43 3.21 -13.13
N GLU A 262 32.95 3.81 -14.20
CA GLU A 262 34.23 3.44 -14.79
C GLU A 262 35.43 3.93 -13.95
N GLU A 263 35.36 5.15 -13.44
CA GLU A 263 36.43 5.78 -12.65
C GLU A 263 36.42 5.34 -11.18
N GLY A 264 35.26 4.92 -10.67
CA GLY A 264 35.08 4.55 -9.27
C GLY A 264 34.90 5.74 -8.32
N GLY A 265 34.83 5.46 -7.02
CA GLY A 265 34.76 6.47 -5.95
C GLY A 265 33.38 7.05 -5.66
N THR A 266 32.46 7.10 -6.64
CA THR A 266 31.06 7.52 -6.40
C THR A 266 30.18 6.37 -5.90
N PHE A 267 30.37 5.18 -6.45
CA PHE A 267 29.60 3.99 -6.12
C PHE A 267 30.41 3.07 -5.22
N GLN A 268 29.76 2.50 -4.22
CA GLN A 268 30.38 1.55 -3.30
C GLN A 268 30.59 0.20 -3.98
N ASP A 269 31.65 -0.49 -3.58
CA ASP A 269 31.91 -1.86 -4.03
C ASP A 269 30.90 -2.86 -3.44
N HIS A 270 30.89 -4.07 -4.01
CA HIS A 270 29.95 -5.12 -3.61
C HIS A 270 30.04 -5.50 -2.11
N GLY A 271 31.25 -5.57 -1.55
CA GLY A 271 31.47 -5.94 -0.15
C GLY A 271 30.94 -4.87 0.80
N THR A 272 31.19 -3.61 0.49
CA THR A 272 30.66 -2.46 1.24
C THR A 272 29.12 -2.44 1.18
N LEU A 273 28.52 -2.62 0.00
CA LEU A 273 27.06 -2.69 -0.14
C LEU A 273 26.46 -3.87 0.65
N ALA A 274 27.12 -5.04 0.64
CA ALA A 274 26.68 -6.20 1.42
C ALA A 274 26.74 -5.92 2.93
N ALA A 275 27.79 -5.26 3.42
CA ALA A 275 27.88 -4.84 4.83
C ALA A 275 26.77 -3.85 5.22
N CYS A 276 26.45 -2.90 4.35
CA CYS A 276 25.33 -1.97 4.54
C CYS A 276 23.98 -2.71 4.64
N ARG A 277 23.75 -3.69 3.76
CA ARG A 277 22.56 -4.54 3.82
C ARG A 277 22.48 -5.33 5.10
N ASP A 278 23.59 -5.91 5.55
CA ASP A 278 23.61 -6.75 6.74
C ASP A 278 23.32 -5.91 8.00
N ARG A 279 23.79 -4.66 8.05
CA ARG A 279 23.42 -3.67 9.09
C ARG A 279 21.91 -3.37 9.08
N LEU A 280 21.33 -3.07 7.91
CA LEU A 280 19.89 -2.85 7.76
C LEU A 280 19.09 -4.10 8.14
N ALA A 281 19.53 -5.28 7.73
CA ALA A 281 18.89 -6.54 8.07
C ALA A 281 18.94 -6.83 9.58
N ALA A 282 20.03 -6.48 10.26
CA ALA A 282 20.14 -6.57 11.71
C ALA A 282 19.20 -5.59 12.42
N ALA A 283 19.11 -4.34 11.94
CA ALA A 283 18.16 -3.36 12.47
C ALA A 283 16.70 -3.81 12.27
N LEU A 284 16.36 -4.37 11.11
CA LEU A 284 15.03 -4.93 10.85
C LEU A 284 14.68 -6.10 11.77
N ARG A 285 15.62 -7.03 11.99
CA ARG A 285 15.40 -8.17 12.91
C ARG A 285 15.19 -7.72 14.36
N ASP A 286 15.91 -6.69 14.78
CA ASP A 286 15.76 -6.09 16.11
C ASP A 286 14.43 -5.33 16.27
N ALA A 287 14.04 -4.57 15.24
CA ALA A 287 12.79 -3.82 15.24
C ALA A 287 11.56 -4.75 15.20
N PHE A 288 11.63 -5.85 14.44
CA PHE A 288 10.49 -6.72 14.14
C PHE A 288 10.82 -8.19 14.46
N PRO A 289 10.61 -8.63 15.72
CA PRO A 289 10.79 -10.02 16.12
C PRO A 289 9.94 -10.97 15.29
N GLY A 290 10.54 -12.07 14.81
CA GLY A 290 9.87 -13.03 13.93
C GLY A 290 9.83 -12.63 12.46
N LEU A 291 10.44 -11.51 12.07
CA LEU A 291 10.61 -11.12 10.67
C LEU A 291 11.27 -12.25 9.86
N VAL A 292 10.72 -12.47 8.66
CA VAL A 292 11.27 -13.44 7.69
C VAL A 292 11.68 -12.70 6.43
N PHE A 293 12.87 -13.02 5.92
CA PHE A 293 13.28 -12.60 4.58
C PHE A 293 12.69 -13.56 3.56
N ASN A 294 12.15 -13.00 2.48
CA ASN A 294 11.46 -13.75 1.42
C ASN A 294 12.41 -14.28 0.35
N ALA A 295 13.66 -13.82 0.35
CA ALA A 295 14.74 -14.34 -0.50
C ALA A 295 16.05 -14.48 0.29
N PRO A 296 16.92 -15.45 -0.06
CA PRO A 296 18.21 -15.61 0.59
C PRO A 296 19.16 -14.44 0.27
N PRO A 297 19.74 -13.74 1.28
CA PRO A 297 20.62 -12.60 1.05
C PRO A 297 21.83 -12.91 0.15
N GLU A 298 22.39 -14.10 0.25
CA GLU A 298 23.53 -14.58 -0.55
C GLU A 298 23.19 -14.73 -2.05
N LEU A 299 21.91 -14.85 -2.40
CA LEU A 299 21.45 -14.91 -3.79
C LEU A 299 20.91 -13.57 -4.29
N SER A 300 20.74 -12.58 -3.40
CA SER A 300 20.13 -11.30 -3.72
C SER A 300 21.17 -10.19 -3.89
N LEU A 301 20.79 -9.18 -4.68
CA LEU A 301 21.52 -7.92 -4.78
C LEU A 301 21.85 -7.38 -3.39
N PRO A 302 23.09 -6.88 -3.19
CA PRO A 302 23.48 -6.32 -1.90
C PRO A 302 22.69 -5.06 -1.56
N THR A 303 21.92 -4.49 -2.49
CA THR A 303 21.14 -3.28 -2.24
C THR A 303 19.66 -3.54 -1.96
N THR A 304 19.24 -4.81 -1.84
CA THR A 304 17.81 -5.18 -1.77
C THR A 304 17.53 -6.13 -0.62
N LEU A 305 16.48 -5.83 0.15
CA LEU A 305 15.88 -6.70 1.15
C LEU A 305 14.38 -6.81 0.86
N ASN A 306 13.87 -8.03 0.89
CA ASN A 306 12.43 -8.30 0.80
C ASN A 306 12.03 -9.15 2.01
N PHE A 307 11.09 -8.66 2.80
CA PHE A 307 10.72 -9.28 4.06
C PHE A 307 9.23 -9.19 4.35
N SER A 308 8.77 -10.05 5.25
CA SER A 308 7.43 -10.05 5.81
C SER A 308 7.52 -10.18 7.33
N VAL A 309 6.60 -9.57 8.05
CA VAL A 309 6.52 -9.68 9.52
C VAL A 309 5.20 -10.38 9.87
N PRO A 310 5.24 -11.55 10.53
CA PRO A 310 4.03 -12.25 10.95
C PRO A 310 3.09 -11.34 11.76
N GLY A 311 1.80 -11.38 11.46
CA GLY A 311 0.78 -10.57 12.13
C GLY A 311 0.71 -9.10 11.70
N LEU A 312 1.64 -8.60 10.88
CA LEU A 312 1.62 -7.23 10.37
C LEU A 312 1.29 -7.20 8.88
N SER A 313 0.40 -6.29 8.50
CA SER A 313 0.13 -6.02 7.08
C SER A 313 1.24 -5.18 6.46
N SER A 314 1.45 -5.34 5.15
CA SER A 314 2.37 -4.48 4.38
C SER A 314 1.98 -3.01 4.50
N LYS A 315 0.68 -2.70 4.45
CA LYS A 315 0.16 -1.33 4.62
C LYS A 315 0.60 -0.70 5.94
N LEU A 316 0.46 -1.41 7.06
CA LEU A 316 0.87 -0.91 8.38
C LEU A 316 2.36 -0.61 8.42
N LEU A 317 3.19 -1.52 7.91
CA LEU A 317 4.64 -1.32 7.84
C LEU A 317 5.01 -0.11 6.95
N LEU A 318 4.36 0.04 5.81
CA LEU A 318 4.56 1.18 4.91
C LEU A 318 4.18 2.51 5.58
N ASP A 319 3.02 2.57 6.23
CA ASP A 319 2.59 3.78 6.95
C ASP A 319 3.53 4.11 8.13
N LEU A 320 4.02 3.09 8.84
CA LEU A 320 5.00 3.24 9.92
C LEU A 320 6.34 3.79 9.42
N PHE A 321 6.91 3.20 8.37
CA PHE A 321 8.17 3.66 7.80
C PHE A 321 8.04 5.08 7.20
N ASP A 322 6.91 5.37 6.53
CA ASP A 322 6.65 6.69 5.96
C ASP A 322 6.55 7.76 7.05
N ALA A 323 5.91 7.44 8.19
CA ALA A 323 5.86 8.31 9.37
C ALA A 323 7.27 8.58 9.93
N ALA A 324 8.17 7.60 9.89
CA ALA A 324 9.58 7.75 10.25
C ALA A 324 10.44 8.38 9.14
N ASP A 325 9.83 8.98 8.11
CA ASP A 325 10.54 9.58 6.98
C ASP A 325 11.43 8.63 6.18
N MET A 326 11.05 7.35 6.16
CA MET A 326 11.67 6.32 5.34
C MET A 326 10.73 5.89 4.22
N ARG A 327 11.17 6.02 2.97
CA ARG A 327 10.40 5.60 1.79
C ARG A 327 10.76 4.17 1.43
N VAL A 328 9.84 3.25 1.60
CA VAL A 328 9.94 1.85 1.17
C VAL A 328 8.76 1.50 0.27
N SER A 329 8.81 0.34 -0.39
CA SER A 329 7.74 -0.14 -1.25
C SER A 329 7.13 -1.42 -0.70
N GLY A 330 5.84 -1.66 -0.99
CA GLY A 330 5.26 -2.99 -0.82
C GLY A 330 5.79 -3.96 -1.87
N GLY A 331 5.27 -5.19 -1.86
CA GLY A 331 5.32 -6.08 -3.03
C GLY A 331 4.66 -5.45 -4.27
N SER A 332 4.55 -6.21 -5.37
CA SER A 332 4.13 -5.74 -6.72
C SER A 332 3.36 -4.40 -6.76
N ALA A 333 4.13 -3.31 -6.90
CA ALA A 333 3.75 -1.93 -6.58
C ALA A 333 2.74 -1.30 -7.56
N CYS A 334 1.56 -1.89 -7.73
CA CYS A 334 0.48 -1.35 -8.56
C CYS A 334 -0.87 -1.40 -7.82
N GLY A 335 -1.24 -0.31 -7.14
CA GLY A 335 -2.64 0.04 -6.82
C GLY A 335 -2.93 0.43 -5.36
N ALA A 336 -3.44 1.64 -5.16
CA ALA A 336 -3.61 2.32 -3.87
C ALA A 336 -4.90 1.99 -3.09
N SER A 337 -5.52 0.82 -3.26
CA SER A 337 -6.76 0.49 -2.51
C SER A 337 -6.86 -0.93 -1.94
N LYS A 338 -6.13 -1.91 -2.48
CA LYS A 338 -5.96 -3.25 -1.88
C LYS A 338 -4.54 -3.72 -2.14
N ALA A 339 -3.81 -4.15 -1.10
CA ALA A 339 -2.49 -4.75 -1.27
C ALA A 339 -2.66 -6.07 -2.03
N ARG A 340 -2.44 -6.04 -3.35
CA ARG A 340 -2.48 -7.25 -4.17
C ARG A 340 -1.30 -8.14 -3.78
N PRO A 341 -1.51 -9.45 -3.59
CA PRO A 341 -0.42 -10.39 -3.39
C PRO A 341 0.68 -10.23 -4.44
N SER A 342 1.93 -10.43 -4.02
CA SER A 342 3.07 -10.42 -4.92
C SER A 342 3.08 -11.66 -5.81
N TYR A 343 2.83 -11.48 -7.12
CA TYR A 343 2.96 -12.54 -8.11
C TYR A 343 4.38 -13.14 -8.18
N VAL A 344 5.40 -12.37 -7.81
CA VAL A 344 6.80 -12.85 -7.73
C VAL A 344 6.94 -13.86 -6.58
N LEU A 345 6.42 -13.53 -5.40
CA LEU A 345 6.48 -14.42 -4.24
C LEU A 345 5.52 -15.61 -4.38
N GLU A 346 4.41 -15.45 -5.09
CA GLU A 346 3.54 -16.56 -5.50
C GLU A 346 4.25 -17.51 -6.46
N ALA A 347 4.98 -16.99 -7.45
CA ALA A 347 5.80 -17.80 -8.35
C ALA A 347 6.91 -18.57 -7.60
N MET A 348 7.43 -18.01 -6.51
CA MET A 348 8.35 -18.69 -5.60
C MET A 348 7.67 -19.73 -4.69
N GLY A 349 6.34 -19.87 -4.74
CA GLY A 349 5.59 -20.80 -3.91
C GLY A 349 5.60 -20.45 -2.42
N LEU A 350 5.66 -19.16 -2.07
CA LEU A 350 5.58 -18.69 -0.69
C LEU A 350 4.12 -18.69 -0.18
N PRO A 351 3.90 -18.84 1.14
CA PRO A 351 2.55 -18.81 1.72
C PRO A 351 1.81 -17.48 1.46
N ALA A 352 0.48 -17.54 1.30
CA ALA A 352 -0.37 -16.38 0.98
C ALA A 352 -0.19 -15.17 1.92
N TRP A 353 0.03 -15.42 3.21
CA TRP A 353 0.27 -14.33 4.16
C TRP A 353 1.56 -13.55 3.85
N ARG A 354 2.63 -14.20 3.36
CA ARG A 354 3.88 -13.53 2.97
C ARG A 354 3.70 -12.75 1.68
N THR A 355 3.01 -13.34 0.70
CA THR A 355 2.78 -12.68 -0.59
C THR A 355 1.93 -11.41 -0.43
N ALA A 356 1.00 -11.38 0.54
CA ALA A 356 0.18 -10.20 0.85
C ALA A 356 0.87 -9.16 1.76
N SER A 357 1.83 -9.56 2.61
CA SER A 357 2.47 -8.69 3.61
C SER A 357 3.90 -8.26 3.26
N ALA A 358 4.42 -8.61 2.09
CA ALA A 358 5.79 -8.32 1.70
C ALA A 358 6.09 -6.82 1.60
N VAL A 359 7.26 -6.44 2.11
CA VAL A 359 7.86 -5.11 2.02
C VAL A 359 9.23 -5.24 1.35
N ARG A 360 9.48 -4.38 0.36
CA ARG A 360 10.78 -4.20 -0.28
C ARG A 360 11.46 -2.95 0.27
N LEU A 361 12.65 -3.14 0.79
CA LEU A 361 13.60 -2.09 1.15
C LEU A 361 14.77 -2.17 0.18
N SER A 362 15.06 -1.08 -0.51
CA SER A 362 16.17 -1.01 -1.47
C SER A 362 16.88 0.34 -1.44
N PHE A 363 18.18 0.32 -1.19
CA PHE A 363 19.02 1.52 -1.27
C PHE A 363 19.78 1.54 -2.60
N GLY A 364 20.38 2.67 -2.95
CA GLY A 364 21.15 2.77 -4.18
C GLY A 364 22.66 2.58 -3.95
N PRO A 365 23.44 2.20 -4.97
CA PRO A 365 24.87 1.90 -4.82
C PRO A 365 25.75 3.10 -4.46
N ALA A 366 25.22 4.33 -4.45
CA ALA A 366 25.94 5.52 -3.97
C ALA A 366 25.62 5.88 -2.51
N ALA A 367 24.93 5.01 -1.76
CA ALA A 367 24.66 5.22 -0.34
C ALA A 367 25.96 5.23 0.47
N ASP A 368 26.07 6.15 1.43
CA ASP A 368 27.19 6.25 2.37
C ASP A 368 26.83 5.68 3.75
N ASP A 369 27.83 5.60 4.64
CA ASP A 369 27.64 5.06 5.99
C ASP A 369 26.65 5.88 6.82
N ALA A 370 26.66 7.21 6.69
CA ALA A 370 25.78 8.10 7.44
C ALA A 370 24.31 7.88 7.06
N PHE A 371 24.02 7.70 5.77
CA PHE A 371 22.69 7.34 5.29
C PHE A 371 22.23 5.99 5.87
N ILE A 372 23.11 4.99 5.90
CA ILE A 372 22.80 3.66 6.41
C ILE A 372 22.61 3.65 7.93
N ASP A 373 23.43 4.40 8.68
CA ASP A 373 23.28 4.55 10.13
C ASP A 373 21.96 5.21 10.51
N GLU A 374 21.61 6.30 9.83
CA GLU A 374 20.35 7.00 10.06
C GLU A 374 19.15 6.10 9.71
N ALA A 375 19.23 5.34 8.61
CA ALA A 375 18.22 4.35 8.26
C ALA A 375 18.07 3.27 9.34
N CYS A 376 19.19 2.74 9.86
CA CYS A 376 19.18 1.75 10.94
C CYS A 376 18.56 2.30 12.22
N ALA A 377 18.90 3.53 12.62
CA ALA A 377 18.34 4.18 13.80
C ALA A 377 16.82 4.35 13.70
N ARG A 378 16.33 4.81 12.55
CA ARG A 378 14.88 4.97 12.31
C ARG A 378 14.14 3.65 12.25
N ILE A 379 14.73 2.60 11.66
CA ILE A 379 14.14 1.25 11.67
C ILE A 379 13.94 0.77 13.12
N ARG A 380 14.92 0.99 14.00
CA ARG A 380 14.79 0.62 15.42
C ARG A 380 13.72 1.44 16.13
N ALA A 381 13.64 2.74 15.88
CA ALA A 381 12.59 3.60 16.40
C ALA A 381 11.18 3.17 15.93
N CYS A 382 11.04 2.68 14.69
CA CYS A 382 9.80 2.05 14.21
C CYS A 382 9.42 0.81 15.04
N GLY A 383 10.40 -0.06 15.32
CA GLY A 383 10.19 -1.24 16.16
C GLY A 383 9.82 -0.90 17.60
N GLU A 384 10.47 0.11 18.18
CA GLU A 384 10.12 0.69 19.48
C GLU A 384 8.68 1.16 19.47
N SER A 385 8.30 2.04 18.53
CA SER A 385 6.95 2.58 18.40
C SER A 385 5.84 1.52 18.29
N LEU A 386 6.10 0.42 17.57
CA LEU A 386 5.15 -0.70 17.50
C LEU A 386 5.02 -1.45 18.82
N ARG A 387 6.13 -1.73 19.53
CA ARG A 387 6.08 -2.36 20.87
C ARG A 387 5.28 -1.48 21.83
N ASP A 388 5.60 -0.21 21.81
CA ASP A 388 4.99 0.85 22.58
C ASP A 388 3.49 1.04 22.30
N SER A 389 3.05 0.73 21.08
CA SER A 389 1.66 0.78 20.65
C SER A 389 0.97 -0.58 20.69
N CYS A 390 1.59 -1.60 21.30
CA CYS A 390 1.08 -2.96 21.41
C CYS A 390 0.75 -3.64 20.08
N LEU A 391 1.48 -3.27 19.03
CA LEU A 391 1.41 -3.86 17.70
C LEU A 391 2.62 -4.76 17.42
N SER A 392 3.53 -4.97 18.38
CA SER A 392 4.58 -6.00 18.33
C SER A 392 4.27 -7.20 19.24
N THR A 393 4.74 -8.40 18.89
CA THR A 393 4.51 -9.66 19.61
C THR A 393 5.32 -9.78 20.91
N THR A 394 6.20 -8.81 21.20
CA THR A 394 7.01 -8.82 22.42
C THR A 394 6.21 -8.20 23.56
N PRO A 395 5.97 -8.92 24.68
CA PRO A 395 5.24 -8.37 25.81
C PRO A 395 6.07 -7.28 26.50
N GLN A 396 5.52 -6.08 26.62
CA GLN A 396 6.02 -5.05 27.53
C GLN A 396 4.87 -4.43 28.30
N SER A 397 5.09 -4.22 29.60
CA SER A 397 4.18 -3.51 30.50
C SER A 397 4.46 -2.01 30.39
N HIS A 398 3.84 -1.33 29.43
CA HIS A 398 3.78 0.13 29.41
C HIS A 398 2.36 0.61 29.76
N ALA A 399 2.28 1.52 30.74
CA ALA A 399 1.05 2.13 31.18
C ALA A 399 0.61 3.21 30.18
N LEU A 400 -0.25 2.86 29.24
CA LEU A 400 -1.05 3.82 28.49
C LEU A 400 -2.41 4.00 29.17
N PRO A 401 -2.98 5.22 29.17
CA PRO A 401 -4.30 5.46 29.75
C PRO A 401 -5.39 4.63 29.06
N PRO A 402 -6.52 4.35 29.72
CA PRO A 402 -7.63 3.62 29.13
C PRO A 402 -8.18 4.30 27.91
N GLU A 403 -7.99 3.70 26.75
CA GLU A 403 -8.83 4.01 25.63
C GLU A 403 -10.15 3.29 25.82
N ARG A 404 -11.23 4.07 25.90
CA ARG A 404 -12.55 3.53 26.22
C ARG A 404 -13.11 2.69 25.08
N LEU A 405 -12.89 3.10 23.83
CA LEU A 405 -13.42 2.43 22.65
C LEU A 405 -12.42 2.49 21.49
N THR A 406 -12.15 1.36 20.86
CA THR A 406 -11.43 1.27 19.58
C THR A 406 -12.33 0.59 18.56
N ARG A 407 -12.40 1.17 17.36
CA ARG A 407 -13.15 0.65 16.22
C ARG A 407 -12.18 0.10 15.18
N PHE A 408 -12.46 -1.09 14.70
CA PHE A 408 -11.79 -1.75 13.59
C PHE A 408 -12.80 -1.94 12.45
N VAL A 409 -12.31 -1.90 11.20
CA VAL A 409 -13.17 -2.08 10.03
C VAL A 409 -12.49 -3.00 9.02
N VAL A 410 -13.20 -4.04 8.57
CA VAL A 410 -12.75 -4.96 7.51
C VAL A 410 -13.86 -5.03 6.47
N ASP A 411 -13.57 -4.58 5.25
CA ASP A 411 -14.54 -4.55 4.13
C ASP A 411 -15.92 -3.95 4.49
N GLY A 412 -15.94 -2.97 5.38
CA GLY A 412 -17.13 -2.27 5.86
C GLY A 412 -17.75 -2.86 7.14
N ALA A 413 -17.45 -4.11 7.50
CA ALA A 413 -17.87 -4.68 8.78
C ALA A 413 -17.07 -4.04 9.92
N CYS A 414 -17.77 -3.67 11.00
CA CYS A 414 -17.21 -2.98 12.15
C CYS A 414 -17.05 -3.94 13.33
N CYS A 415 -15.87 -3.92 13.94
CA CYS A 415 -15.60 -4.58 15.22
C CYS A 415 -15.25 -3.51 16.25
N TYR A 416 -15.76 -3.64 17.47
CA TYR A 416 -15.51 -2.68 18.54
C TYR A 416 -14.83 -3.36 19.72
N LEU A 417 -13.76 -2.75 20.23
CA LEU A 417 -13.15 -3.10 21.50
C LEU A 417 -13.45 -2.00 22.52
N LEU A 418 -14.22 -2.33 23.53
CA LEU A 418 -14.57 -1.45 24.64
C LEU A 418 -13.75 -1.83 25.88
N ALA A 419 -13.04 -0.90 26.49
CA ALA A 419 -12.15 -1.18 27.60
C ALA A 419 -12.25 -0.15 28.73
N ASP A 420 -11.99 -0.58 29.95
CA ASP A 420 -11.86 0.28 31.13
C ASP A 420 -10.57 -0.05 31.87
N ALA A 421 -9.62 0.89 31.95
CA ALA A 421 -8.28 0.59 32.49
C ALA A 421 -8.25 0.56 34.01
N ALA A 422 -9.21 1.19 34.68
CA ALA A 422 -9.28 1.12 36.14
C ALA A 422 -9.58 -0.33 36.57
N SER A 423 -10.55 -0.97 35.91
CA SER A 423 -10.87 -2.38 36.12
C SER A 423 -10.01 -3.36 35.30
N ARG A 424 -9.33 -2.87 34.26
CA ARG A 424 -8.66 -3.68 33.23
C ARG A 424 -9.57 -4.73 32.62
N ARG A 425 -10.86 -4.42 32.47
CA ARG A 425 -11.83 -5.29 31.80
C ARG A 425 -12.18 -4.72 30.43
N CYS A 426 -12.46 -5.60 29.48
CA CYS A 426 -12.90 -5.21 28.15
C CYS A 426 -13.97 -6.14 27.57
N VAL A 427 -14.70 -5.65 26.58
CA VAL A 427 -15.65 -6.39 25.77
C VAL A 427 -15.30 -6.18 24.30
N VAL A 428 -15.37 -7.24 23.51
CA VAL A 428 -15.30 -7.15 22.04
C VAL A 428 -16.72 -7.33 21.50
N ILE A 429 -17.14 -6.47 20.59
CA ILE A 429 -18.45 -6.49 19.94
C ILE A 429 -18.24 -6.65 18.43
N ASP A 430 -18.96 -7.59 17.82
CA ASP A 430 -18.91 -7.98 16.41
C ASP A 430 -17.48 -8.36 15.95
N PRO A 431 -16.83 -9.38 16.55
CA PRO A 431 -15.48 -9.81 16.19
C PRO A 431 -15.41 -10.35 14.75
N LEU A 432 -14.30 -10.05 14.06
CA LEU A 432 -14.03 -10.48 12.69
C LEU A 432 -12.82 -11.42 12.62
N PRO A 433 -12.81 -12.43 11.73
CA PRO A 433 -11.75 -13.44 11.71
C PRO A 433 -10.37 -12.82 11.44
N GLU A 434 -10.32 -11.80 10.58
CA GLU A 434 -9.09 -11.09 10.21
C GLU A 434 -8.46 -10.32 11.38
N LEU A 435 -9.25 -10.02 12.43
CA LEU A 435 -8.82 -9.23 13.58
C LEU A 435 -8.43 -10.08 14.79
N THR A 436 -8.70 -11.38 14.79
CA THR A 436 -8.45 -12.27 15.94
C THR A 436 -7.02 -12.16 16.47
N GLY A 437 -6.03 -12.16 15.58
CA GLY A 437 -4.62 -12.01 15.96
C GLY A 437 -4.32 -10.64 16.60
N GLN A 438 -4.82 -9.56 15.99
CA GLN A 438 -4.63 -8.19 16.47
C GLN A 438 -5.30 -7.96 17.83
N LEU A 439 -6.52 -8.46 18.01
CA LEU A 439 -7.27 -8.34 19.27
C LEU A 439 -6.60 -9.13 20.39
N THR A 440 -6.18 -10.37 20.13
CA THR A 440 -5.48 -11.21 21.11
C THR A 440 -4.17 -10.56 21.56
N GLN A 441 -3.42 -9.99 20.61
CA GLN A 441 -2.19 -9.26 20.89
C GLN A 441 -2.45 -8.00 21.72
N TRP A 442 -3.48 -7.24 21.37
CA TRP A 442 -3.88 -6.04 22.12
C TRP A 442 -4.23 -6.37 23.58
N LEU A 443 -5.01 -7.43 23.80
CA LEU A 443 -5.40 -7.92 25.13
C LEU A 443 -4.18 -8.32 25.96
N GLY A 444 -3.30 -9.13 25.36
CA GLY A 444 -2.11 -9.64 26.02
C GLY A 444 -1.12 -8.53 26.40
N CYS A 445 -0.88 -7.57 25.50
CA CYS A 445 0.07 -6.49 25.72
C CYS A 445 -0.38 -5.52 26.84
N HIS A 446 -1.67 -5.21 26.89
CA HIS A 446 -2.20 -4.28 27.90
C HIS A 446 -2.66 -4.97 29.19
N GLY A 447 -2.69 -6.31 29.23
CA GLY A 447 -3.09 -7.08 30.40
C GLY A 447 -4.57 -6.91 30.77
N TYR A 448 -5.45 -6.83 29.76
CA TYR A 448 -6.90 -6.76 29.97
C TYR A 448 -7.51 -8.16 30.13
N THR A 449 -8.58 -8.23 30.91
CA THR A 449 -9.45 -9.41 31.01
C THR A 449 -10.66 -9.23 30.10
N LEU A 450 -10.85 -10.18 29.18
CA LEU A 450 -11.98 -10.25 28.27
C LEU A 450 -13.24 -10.69 29.04
N ALA A 451 -14.13 -9.74 29.31
CA ALA A 451 -15.37 -9.97 30.06
C ALA A 451 -16.45 -10.63 29.22
N ALA A 452 -16.55 -10.28 27.94
CA ALA A 452 -17.44 -10.93 26.98
C ALA A 452 -16.97 -10.67 25.54
N VAL A 453 -17.37 -11.58 24.64
CA VAL A 453 -17.34 -11.37 23.19
C VAL A 453 -18.79 -11.41 22.74
N LEU A 454 -19.26 -10.33 22.14
CA LEU A 454 -20.67 -10.12 21.83
C LEU A 454 -20.86 -9.98 20.33
N ASP A 455 -21.95 -10.53 19.80
CA ASP A 455 -22.46 -10.17 18.48
C ASP A 455 -23.73 -9.33 18.64
N THR A 456 -23.93 -8.34 17.79
CA THR A 456 -25.16 -7.54 17.78
C THR A 456 -26.32 -8.32 17.14
N HIS A 457 -26.03 -9.32 16.31
CA HIS A 457 -27.02 -10.16 15.65
C HIS A 457 -26.38 -11.44 15.11
N SER A 458 -27.20 -12.46 14.83
CA SER A 458 -26.72 -13.61 14.06
C SER A 458 -26.46 -13.20 12.61
N HIS A 459 -25.27 -13.51 12.11
CA HIS A 459 -24.96 -13.29 10.70
C HIS A 459 -25.58 -14.40 9.85
N GLY A 460 -26.32 -14.02 8.80
CA GLY A 460 -26.95 -14.98 7.89
C GLY A 460 -26.01 -15.64 6.90
N ASP A 461 -24.85 -15.03 6.70
CA ASP A 461 -23.90 -15.28 5.63
C ASP A 461 -22.56 -15.83 6.15
N HIS A 462 -22.28 -15.72 7.45
CA HIS A 462 -21.08 -16.28 8.09
C HIS A 462 -21.33 -16.62 9.56
N ALA A 463 -20.46 -17.44 10.15
CA ALA A 463 -20.50 -17.71 11.59
C ALA A 463 -19.81 -16.57 12.35
N SER A 464 -20.27 -16.27 13.56
CA SER A 464 -19.57 -15.38 14.48
C SER A 464 -18.12 -15.82 14.69
N SER A 465 -17.21 -14.86 14.70
CA SER A 465 -15.79 -15.09 15.01
C SER A 465 -15.51 -15.16 16.52
N GLY A 466 -16.56 -15.03 17.35
CA GLY A 466 -16.44 -15.04 18.80
C GLY A 466 -15.78 -16.31 19.37
N PRO A 467 -16.16 -17.53 18.94
CA PRO A 467 -15.50 -18.76 19.37
C PRO A 467 -14.01 -18.82 19.01
N GLU A 468 -13.64 -18.33 17.83
CA GLU A 468 -12.24 -18.30 17.38
C GLU A 468 -11.40 -17.33 18.22
N LEU A 469 -11.94 -16.13 18.48
CA LEU A 469 -11.29 -15.15 19.36
C LEU A 469 -11.16 -15.69 20.78
N LEU A 470 -12.21 -16.29 21.34
CA LEU A 470 -12.14 -16.91 22.65
C LEU A 470 -11.06 -17.99 22.68
N ALA A 471 -10.99 -18.87 21.68
CA ALA A 471 -9.97 -19.92 21.60
C ALA A 471 -8.53 -19.38 21.50
N ALA A 472 -8.35 -18.21 20.88
CA ALA A 472 -7.05 -17.54 20.78
C ALA A 472 -6.62 -16.83 22.08
N VAL A 473 -7.57 -16.40 22.91
CA VAL A 473 -7.30 -15.70 24.18
C VAL A 473 -7.03 -16.71 25.31
N PRO A 474 -5.94 -16.56 26.08
CA PRO A 474 -5.64 -17.44 27.22
C PRO A 474 -6.79 -17.51 28.23
N GLU A 475 -7.05 -18.70 28.78
CA GLU A 475 -8.12 -18.90 29.78
C GLU A 475 -7.99 -18.00 31.01
N SER A 476 -6.76 -17.67 31.41
CA SER A 476 -6.48 -16.75 32.52
C SER A 476 -6.83 -15.29 32.22
N GLN A 477 -7.10 -14.93 30.95
CA GLN A 477 -7.41 -13.58 30.49
C GLN A 477 -8.85 -13.43 30.00
N ARG A 478 -9.72 -14.41 30.23
CA ARG A 478 -11.14 -14.35 29.88
C ARG A 478 -12.02 -14.77 31.04
N GLU A 479 -13.19 -14.17 31.17
CA GLU A 479 -14.19 -14.62 32.13
C GLU A 479 -14.83 -15.93 31.66
N ALA A 480 -15.07 -16.85 32.61
CA ALA A 480 -15.66 -18.15 32.33
C ALA A 480 -17.14 -18.17 32.72
N GLY A 481 -17.97 -18.80 31.89
CA GLY A 481 -19.40 -18.99 32.18
C GLY A 481 -20.20 -19.30 30.92
N PRO A 482 -21.43 -19.83 31.07
CA PRO A 482 -22.33 -20.00 29.95
C PRO A 482 -22.77 -18.65 29.39
N VAL A 483 -22.78 -18.54 28.07
CA VAL A 483 -23.29 -17.39 27.32
C VAL A 483 -24.46 -17.81 26.44
N ASP A 484 -25.30 -16.87 26.04
CA ASP A 484 -26.31 -17.11 25.00
C ASP A 484 -25.71 -17.06 23.59
N ALA A 485 -26.58 -17.17 22.57
CA ALA A 485 -26.17 -17.25 21.17
C ALA A 485 -25.39 -16.02 20.66
N LEU A 486 -25.57 -14.86 21.29
CA LEU A 486 -24.87 -13.61 20.96
C LEU A 486 -23.70 -13.33 21.91
N GLY A 487 -23.31 -14.32 22.73
CA GLY A 487 -22.19 -14.21 23.65
C GLY A 487 -22.49 -13.46 24.95
N TRP A 488 -23.75 -13.12 25.22
CA TRP A 488 -24.12 -12.45 26.47
C TRP A 488 -24.12 -13.43 27.65
N PRO A 489 -23.51 -13.09 28.82
CA PRO A 489 -23.48 -13.99 29.97
C PRO A 489 -24.88 -14.36 30.48
N GLN A 490 -25.14 -15.66 30.64
CA GLN A 490 -26.47 -16.17 31.00
C GLN A 490 -26.91 -15.66 32.37
N GLY A 491 -28.13 -15.09 32.43
CA GLY A 491 -28.70 -14.54 33.67
C GLY A 491 -28.18 -13.15 34.06
N ALA A 492 -27.20 -12.59 33.35
CA ALA A 492 -26.70 -11.24 33.61
C ALA A 492 -27.68 -10.19 33.07
N GLN A 493 -28.02 -9.19 33.91
CA GLN A 493 -28.79 -8.02 33.48
C GLN A 493 -27.91 -6.95 32.82
N GLN A 494 -26.62 -6.91 33.18
CA GLN A 494 -25.63 -5.97 32.69
C GLN A 494 -24.23 -6.58 32.75
N ILE A 495 -23.32 -6.09 31.91
CA ILE A 495 -21.88 -6.41 31.96
C ILE A 495 -21.16 -5.18 32.51
N GLY A 496 -20.51 -5.33 33.68
CA GLY A 496 -19.74 -4.24 34.29
C GLY A 496 -18.32 -4.16 33.73
N LEU A 497 -17.83 -2.95 33.49
CA LEU A 497 -16.46 -2.62 33.06
C LEU A 497 -15.92 -1.50 33.94
N GLY A 498 -15.90 -1.73 35.26
CA GLY A 498 -15.48 -0.70 36.22
C GLY A 498 -16.48 0.45 36.31
N ALA A 499 -16.08 1.65 35.89
CA ALA A 499 -16.94 2.85 35.91
C ALA A 499 -18.05 2.83 34.84
N GLN A 500 -17.96 1.90 33.88
CA GLN A 500 -18.90 1.74 32.78
C GLN A 500 -19.68 0.45 32.91
N ARG A 501 -20.86 0.39 32.29
CA ARG A 501 -21.67 -0.84 32.19
C ARG A 501 -22.37 -0.94 30.84
N LEU A 502 -22.49 -2.15 30.33
CA LEU A 502 -23.32 -2.46 29.17
C LEU A 502 -24.65 -3.04 29.62
N THR A 503 -25.74 -2.58 29.01
CA THR A 503 -27.07 -3.21 29.07
C THR A 503 -27.50 -3.59 27.66
N ARG A 504 -28.38 -4.57 27.49
CA ARG A 504 -28.87 -4.98 26.18
C ARG A 504 -30.32 -4.55 25.93
N LEU A 505 -30.63 -4.25 24.67
CA LEU A 505 -31.96 -3.90 24.20
C LEU A 505 -32.27 -4.76 22.97
N ALA A 506 -33.21 -5.71 23.08
CA ALA A 506 -33.64 -6.51 21.94
C ALA A 506 -34.32 -5.62 20.90
N LEU A 507 -33.87 -5.71 19.64
CA LEU A 507 -34.31 -4.95 18.48
C LEU A 507 -34.58 -5.89 17.27
N PRO A 508 -35.48 -6.89 17.41
CA PRO A 508 -35.82 -7.79 16.32
C PRO A 508 -36.28 -7.02 15.08
N GLY A 509 -35.87 -7.48 13.91
CA GLY A 509 -36.15 -6.78 12.65
C GLY A 509 -35.23 -7.26 11.55
N HIS A 510 -34.01 -6.71 11.53
CA HIS A 510 -32.94 -7.14 10.63
C HIS A 510 -32.70 -8.66 10.74
N THR A 511 -32.56 -9.12 11.97
CA THR A 511 -32.69 -10.54 12.37
C THR A 511 -33.61 -10.63 13.59
N ALA A 512 -34.14 -11.81 13.88
CA ALA A 512 -34.98 -12.05 15.05
C ALA A 512 -34.22 -11.87 16.37
N ASP A 513 -32.89 -12.06 16.37
CA ASP A 513 -32.04 -11.91 17.55
C ASP A 513 -31.28 -10.58 17.62
N SER A 514 -31.43 -9.70 16.63
CA SER A 514 -30.84 -8.35 16.61
C SER A 514 -30.99 -7.63 17.96
N THR A 515 -29.88 -7.14 18.49
CA THR A 515 -29.76 -6.58 19.82
C THR A 515 -28.83 -5.37 19.79
N ALA A 516 -29.25 -4.28 20.43
CA ALA A 516 -28.36 -3.16 20.72
C ALA A 516 -27.72 -3.31 22.10
N TYR A 517 -26.43 -2.96 22.19
CA TYR A 517 -25.72 -2.83 23.46
C TYR A 517 -25.57 -1.36 23.83
N LEU A 518 -26.14 -0.97 24.97
CA LEU A 518 -26.16 0.40 25.46
C LEU A 518 -25.06 0.57 26.51
N LEU A 519 -24.13 1.50 26.26
CA LEU A 519 -23.04 1.83 27.16
C LEU A 519 -23.44 2.96 28.09
N HIS A 520 -23.36 2.71 29.40
CA HIS A 520 -23.65 3.70 30.43
C HIS A 520 -22.40 4.01 31.25
N ASP A 521 -22.30 5.25 31.71
CA ASP A 521 -21.33 5.69 32.72
C ASP A 521 -22.05 6.41 33.89
N ALA A 522 -21.30 7.17 34.69
CA ALA A 522 -21.86 7.92 35.81
C ALA A 522 -22.84 9.04 35.38
N GLY A 523 -22.71 9.54 34.15
CA GLY A 523 -23.59 10.58 33.57
C GLY A 523 -24.84 10.02 32.90
N GLY A 524 -24.94 8.70 32.71
CA GLY A 524 -26.08 8.05 32.05
C GLY A 524 -25.68 7.31 30.79
N LEU A 525 -26.58 7.29 29.79
CA LEU A 525 -26.32 6.64 28.50
C LEU A 525 -25.30 7.44 27.71
N ARG A 526 -24.25 6.78 27.23
CA ARG A 526 -23.13 7.41 26.51
C ARG A 526 -23.11 7.07 25.02
N LEU A 527 -23.22 5.78 24.68
CA LEU A 527 -23.16 5.24 23.32
C LEU A 527 -24.13 4.07 23.17
N ALA A 528 -24.55 3.78 21.94
CA ALA A 528 -25.32 2.58 21.61
C ALA A 528 -24.68 1.84 20.44
N PHE A 529 -24.30 0.58 20.62
CA PHE A 529 -23.93 -0.33 19.53
C PHE A 529 -25.22 -0.93 18.99
N VAL A 530 -25.63 -0.55 17.78
CA VAL A 530 -26.96 -0.86 17.23
C VAL A 530 -26.92 -1.94 16.15
N GLY A 531 -25.74 -2.47 15.83
CA GLY A 531 -25.56 -3.46 14.78
C GLY A 531 -26.10 -2.96 13.44
N ASP A 532 -26.72 -3.86 12.68
CA ASP A 532 -27.30 -3.52 11.38
C ASP A 532 -28.76 -3.04 11.48
N THR A 533 -29.35 -2.98 12.68
CA THR A 533 -30.70 -2.41 12.87
C THR A 533 -30.77 -0.98 12.33
N LEU A 534 -29.71 -0.19 12.48
CA LEU A 534 -29.62 1.14 11.91
C LEU A 534 -28.16 1.44 11.54
N MET A 535 -27.94 1.75 10.27
CA MET A 535 -26.62 2.10 9.75
C MET A 535 -26.62 3.56 9.25
N PRO A 536 -25.46 4.22 9.22
CA PRO A 536 -25.32 5.52 8.57
C PRO A 536 -25.87 5.55 7.13
N GLY A 537 -26.96 6.28 6.90
CA GLY A 537 -27.64 6.42 5.62
C GLY A 537 -28.47 5.20 5.16
N ALA A 538 -28.64 4.18 6.01
CA ALA A 538 -29.32 2.94 5.63
C ALA A 538 -30.02 2.24 6.82
N LEU A 539 -30.98 1.38 6.49
CA LEU A 539 -31.55 0.42 7.44
C LEU A 539 -31.12 -0.98 6.99
N GLY A 540 -30.76 -1.84 7.94
CA GLY A 540 -30.42 -3.24 7.70
C GLY A 540 -31.47 -3.95 6.87
N ARG A 541 -31.02 -4.96 6.14
CA ARG A 541 -31.91 -5.81 5.35
C ARG A 541 -32.92 -6.56 6.23
N SER A 542 -34.12 -6.80 5.75
CA SER A 542 -35.17 -7.56 6.44
C SER A 542 -35.70 -8.74 5.64
N ASP A 543 -35.01 -9.13 4.58
CA ASP A 543 -35.42 -10.19 3.65
C ASP A 543 -34.66 -11.51 3.85
N PHE A 544 -33.94 -11.66 4.96
CA PHE A 544 -33.27 -12.92 5.30
C PHE A 544 -34.25 -13.91 5.94
N ALA A 545 -33.92 -15.20 5.87
CA ALA A 545 -34.74 -16.27 6.46
C ALA A 545 -34.92 -16.10 7.98
N GLN A 546 -33.92 -15.52 8.65
CA GLN A 546 -33.92 -15.23 10.08
C GLN A 546 -34.38 -13.80 10.43
N SER A 547 -34.82 -12.99 9.46
CA SER A 547 -35.37 -11.66 9.69
C SER A 547 -36.75 -11.70 10.36
N GLU A 548 -37.12 -10.61 11.04
CA GLU A 548 -38.45 -10.43 11.63
C GLU A 548 -39.07 -9.07 11.21
N PRO A 549 -39.48 -8.91 9.93
CA PRO A 549 -39.81 -7.60 9.35
C PRO A 549 -40.88 -6.82 10.11
N LEU A 550 -41.89 -7.52 10.63
CA LEU A 550 -43.00 -6.91 11.40
C LEU A 550 -42.55 -6.36 12.75
N ALA A 551 -41.47 -6.88 13.34
CA ALA A 551 -40.93 -6.41 14.60
C ALA A 551 -39.99 -5.19 14.42
N TYR A 552 -39.52 -4.93 13.20
CA TYR A 552 -38.51 -3.91 12.93
C TYR A 552 -38.99 -2.48 13.23
N GLY A 553 -40.17 -2.08 12.72
CA GLY A 553 -40.76 -0.77 13.03
C GLY A 553 -40.92 -0.51 14.55
N PRO A 554 -41.55 -1.44 15.30
CA PRO A 554 -41.59 -1.39 16.77
C PRO A 554 -40.21 -1.32 17.43
N SER A 555 -39.20 -2.03 16.92
CA SER A 555 -37.82 -1.96 17.41
C SER A 555 -37.21 -0.57 17.22
N LEU A 556 -37.48 0.12 16.10
CA LEU A 556 -37.02 1.51 15.88
C LEU A 556 -37.65 2.49 16.89
N LEU A 557 -38.94 2.34 17.21
CA LEU A 557 -39.61 3.13 18.25
C LEU A 557 -39.05 2.84 19.64
N LYS A 558 -38.80 1.55 19.94
CA LYS A 558 -38.16 1.12 21.20
C LYS A 558 -36.76 1.70 21.33
N LEU A 559 -36.00 1.75 20.23
CA LEU A 559 -34.68 2.38 20.19
C LEU A 559 -34.81 3.89 20.47
N GLN A 560 -35.72 4.61 19.81
CA GLN A 560 -35.97 6.03 20.08
C GLN A 560 -36.26 6.32 21.55
N GLN A 561 -37.07 5.48 22.20
CA GLN A 561 -37.40 5.63 23.63
C GLN A 561 -36.22 5.36 24.56
N ALA A 562 -35.28 4.51 24.15
CA ALA A 562 -34.12 4.14 24.94
C ALA A 562 -32.96 5.14 24.83
N LEU A 563 -32.89 5.91 23.73
CA LEU A 563 -31.80 6.85 23.47
C LEU A 563 -32.10 8.26 24.01
N GLN A 564 -31.06 8.94 24.46
CA GLN A 564 -31.11 10.38 24.72
C GLN A 564 -30.82 11.16 23.43
N PRO A 565 -31.34 12.40 23.26
CA PRO A 565 -30.99 13.24 22.13
C PRO A 565 -29.46 13.38 21.96
N GLY A 566 -28.97 13.24 20.74
CA GLY A 566 -27.53 13.29 20.45
C GLY A 566 -26.72 12.04 20.84
N THR A 567 -27.35 10.97 21.35
CA THR A 567 -26.63 9.70 21.63
C THR A 567 -26.04 9.15 20.33
N LEU A 568 -24.73 8.90 20.32
CA LEU A 568 -24.06 8.29 19.17
C LEU A 568 -24.38 6.79 19.10
N MET A 569 -24.85 6.38 17.94
CA MET A 569 -25.12 5.01 17.55
C MET A 569 -23.98 4.50 16.66
N LEU A 570 -23.48 3.30 16.98
CA LEU A 570 -22.37 2.64 16.31
C LEU A 570 -22.90 1.42 15.53
N PRO A 571 -22.73 1.36 14.21
CA PRO A 571 -23.32 0.32 13.38
C PRO A 571 -22.48 -0.96 13.33
N GLY A 572 -23.09 -2.06 12.92
CA GLY A 572 -22.39 -3.31 12.56
C GLY A 572 -21.64 -3.19 11.23
N HIS A 573 -22.16 -2.39 10.29
CA HIS A 573 -21.50 -2.06 9.03
C HIS A 573 -21.45 -0.55 8.73
N ASP A 574 -20.34 -0.11 8.15
CA ASP A 574 -20.11 1.24 7.67
C ASP A 574 -19.15 1.22 6.46
N TYR A 575 -19.73 1.24 5.26
CA TYR A 575 -18.98 1.21 4.00
C TYR A 575 -18.50 2.59 3.53
N ASP A 576 -18.94 3.67 4.18
CA ASP A 576 -18.67 5.05 3.74
C ASP A 576 -17.79 5.83 4.73
N ASP A 577 -17.17 5.14 5.69
CA ASP A 577 -16.37 5.74 6.78
C ASP A 577 -17.13 6.86 7.52
N ARG A 578 -18.38 6.59 7.87
CA ARG A 578 -19.31 7.48 8.56
C ARG A 578 -19.20 7.42 10.09
N PHE A 579 -18.53 6.40 10.65
CA PHE A 579 -18.17 6.16 12.06
C PHE A 579 -19.31 5.98 13.06
N ALA A 580 -20.22 6.94 13.12
CA ALA A 580 -21.33 6.97 14.06
C ALA A 580 -22.52 7.67 13.41
N ALA A 581 -23.70 7.48 14.00
CA ALA A 581 -24.95 8.12 13.63
C ALA A 581 -25.64 8.68 14.87
N THR A 582 -26.51 9.67 14.71
CA THR A 582 -27.53 10.01 15.71
C THR A 582 -28.91 9.75 15.11
N LEU A 583 -29.91 9.58 15.97
CA LEU A 583 -31.28 9.34 15.50
C LEU A 583 -31.76 10.50 14.61
N ASP A 584 -31.45 11.74 14.99
CA ASP A 584 -31.83 12.94 14.24
C ASP A 584 -31.18 12.97 12.86
N THR A 585 -29.87 12.70 12.77
CA THR A 585 -29.17 12.68 11.48
C THR A 585 -29.72 11.62 10.54
N GLU A 586 -30.10 10.45 11.08
CA GLU A 586 -30.62 9.37 10.25
C GLU A 586 -32.11 9.55 9.94
N CYS A 587 -32.90 10.18 10.81
CA CYS A 587 -34.27 10.61 10.48
C CYS A 587 -34.29 11.67 9.37
N ALA A 588 -33.26 12.52 9.30
CA ALA A 588 -33.10 13.46 8.20
C ALA A 588 -32.79 12.72 6.89
N ALA A 589 -31.93 11.70 6.93
CA ALA A 589 -31.46 10.97 5.75
C ALA A 589 -32.40 9.85 5.26
N GLN A 590 -33.17 9.22 6.14
CA GLN A 590 -33.94 8.00 5.85
C GLN A 590 -35.46 8.23 6.01
N PRO A 591 -36.21 8.38 4.90
CA PRO A 591 -37.66 8.64 4.94
C PRO A 591 -38.46 7.56 5.68
N LEU A 592 -38.11 6.27 5.55
CA LEU A 592 -38.83 5.19 6.25
C LEU A 592 -38.69 5.30 7.76
N LEU A 593 -37.48 5.61 8.24
CA LEU A 593 -37.21 5.82 9.66
C LEU A 593 -38.05 7.00 10.17
N ARG A 594 -38.04 8.13 9.44
CA ARG A 594 -38.86 9.30 9.80
C ARG A 594 -40.34 8.97 9.89
N GLN A 595 -40.87 8.21 8.94
CA GLN A 595 -42.30 7.87 8.91
C GLN A 595 -42.68 6.97 10.08
N VAL A 596 -41.85 6.00 10.47
CA VAL A 596 -42.09 5.17 11.66
C VAL A 596 -42.01 6.02 12.93
N LEU A 597 -40.95 6.80 13.11
CA LEU A 597 -40.77 7.57 14.35
C LEU A 597 -41.77 8.73 14.53
N SER A 598 -42.39 9.21 13.45
CA SER A 598 -43.49 10.18 13.50
C SER A 598 -44.87 9.53 13.66
N GLY A 599 -44.96 8.20 13.65
CA GLY A 599 -46.21 7.46 13.71
C GLY A 599 -47.01 7.45 12.39
N ALA A 600 -46.42 7.90 11.28
CA ALA A 600 -47.03 7.89 9.96
C ALA A 600 -47.07 6.50 9.31
N LEU A 601 -46.21 5.57 9.74
CA LEU A 601 -46.24 4.17 9.36
C LEU A 601 -46.36 3.29 10.62
N ASP A 602 -47.27 2.32 10.57
CA ASP A 602 -47.34 1.24 11.55
C ASP A 602 -46.38 0.09 11.17
N ALA A 603 -46.36 -0.97 11.99
CA ALA A 603 -45.46 -2.11 11.79
C ALA A 603 -45.65 -2.80 10.43
N ALA A 604 -46.90 -3.00 10.01
CA ALA A 604 -47.22 -3.66 8.73
C ALA A 604 -46.87 -2.77 7.54
N GLY A 605 -47.18 -1.47 7.64
CA GLY A 605 -46.82 -0.47 6.64
C GLY A 605 -45.31 -0.34 6.47
N PHE A 606 -44.54 -0.34 7.57
CA PHE A 606 -43.08 -0.35 7.51
C PHE A 606 -42.55 -1.61 6.82
N ALA A 607 -42.99 -2.80 7.24
CA ALA A 607 -42.52 -4.06 6.66
C ALA A 607 -42.77 -4.12 5.15
N SER A 608 -43.97 -3.71 4.69
CA SER A 608 -44.30 -3.67 3.27
C SER A 608 -43.47 -2.64 2.49
N ALA A 609 -43.27 -1.45 3.05
CA ALA A 609 -42.45 -0.42 2.42
C ALA A 609 -40.97 -0.81 2.37
N LYS A 610 -40.47 -1.50 3.40
CA LYS A 610 -39.11 -2.03 3.47
C LYS A 610 -38.90 -3.14 2.44
N GLU A 611 -39.83 -4.10 2.35
CA GLU A 611 -39.82 -5.14 1.32
C GLU A 611 -39.79 -4.54 -0.10
N ALA A 612 -40.57 -3.49 -0.34
CA ALA A 612 -40.57 -2.79 -1.63
C ALA A 612 -39.22 -2.12 -1.94
N LEU A 613 -38.55 -1.57 -0.93
CA LEU A 613 -37.23 -0.93 -1.06
C LEU A 613 -36.11 -1.95 -1.29
N GLU A 614 -36.25 -3.17 -0.76
CA GLU A 614 -35.29 -4.28 -0.91
C GLU A 614 -35.48 -5.06 -2.22
N ARG A 615 -36.65 -4.91 -2.85
CA ARG A 615 -37.00 -5.61 -4.08
C ARG A 615 -36.02 -5.31 -5.21
N GLY A 616 -35.27 -6.34 -5.62
CA GLY A 616 -34.29 -6.24 -6.70
C GLY A 616 -32.85 -5.99 -6.25
N LEU A 617 -32.61 -5.89 -4.93
CA LEU A 617 -31.27 -6.07 -4.39
C LEU A 617 -30.87 -7.54 -4.56
N ALA A 618 -29.71 -7.81 -5.15
CA ALA A 618 -29.22 -9.18 -5.25
C ALA A 618 -29.07 -9.80 -3.86
N LEU A 619 -29.40 -11.08 -3.72
CA LEU A 619 -28.97 -11.86 -2.56
C LEU A 619 -27.44 -11.88 -2.60
N THR A 620 -26.82 -11.34 -1.56
CA THR A 620 -25.37 -11.17 -1.47
C THR A 620 -24.71 -12.51 -1.20
N GLU A 621 -24.57 -13.36 -2.22
CA GLU A 621 -23.57 -14.44 -2.18
C GLU A 621 -22.17 -13.79 -2.32
N TYR A 622 -21.57 -13.46 -1.17
CA TYR A 622 -20.14 -13.17 -1.01
C TYR A 622 -19.56 -11.92 -1.70
N GLN A 623 -20.32 -10.82 -1.82
CA GLN A 623 -19.73 -9.52 -2.18
C GLN A 623 -20.26 -8.37 -1.33
N THR A 624 -19.30 -7.58 -0.82
CA THR A 624 -19.31 -6.49 0.16
C THR A 624 -20.10 -5.23 -0.26
N MET A 625 -21.22 -5.38 -0.96
CA MET A 625 -22.02 -4.24 -1.38
C MET A 625 -23.44 -4.33 -0.82
N ALA A 626 -23.57 -3.68 0.35
CA ALA A 626 -24.79 -3.20 1.00
C ALA A 626 -25.64 -4.23 1.77
N CYS A 627 -25.32 -4.42 3.06
CA CYS A 627 -26.22 -5.02 4.06
C CYS A 627 -27.48 -4.18 4.37
N GLY A 628 -27.78 -3.14 3.59
CA GLY A 628 -28.91 -2.25 3.83
C GLY A 628 -29.40 -1.47 2.62
N ALA A 629 -30.64 -1.02 2.71
CA ALA A 629 -31.28 -0.25 1.66
C ALA A 629 -30.91 1.24 1.77
N ARG A 630 -29.93 1.66 0.95
CA ARG A 630 -29.44 3.04 0.89
C ARG A 630 -30.42 3.94 0.15
N VAL A 631 -30.73 5.08 0.74
CA VAL A 631 -31.56 6.15 0.13
C VAL A 631 -30.81 7.48 -0.01
N ASP A 632 -29.64 7.57 0.60
CA ASP A 632 -28.78 8.74 0.54
C ASP A 632 -27.96 8.73 -0.75
N THR A 633 -28.21 9.71 -1.64
CA THR A 633 -27.34 9.96 -2.79
C THR A 633 -26.23 10.88 -2.35
N CYS A 634 -24.98 10.49 -2.63
CA CYS A 634 -23.78 11.28 -2.36
C CYS A 634 -23.91 12.66 -3.03
N THR A 635 -24.41 13.65 -2.30
CA THR A 635 -24.44 15.04 -2.75
C THR A 635 -23.09 15.66 -2.42
N ALA A 636 -22.47 16.33 -3.40
CA ALA A 636 -21.22 17.03 -3.19
C ALA A 636 -21.45 18.18 -2.19
N GLY A 637 -21.13 17.94 -0.93
CA GLY A 637 -21.13 18.97 0.11
C GLY A 637 -20.12 20.08 -0.19
N PRO A 638 -20.18 21.21 0.54
CA PRO A 638 -19.19 22.28 0.41
C PRO A 638 -17.77 21.74 0.63
N ALA A 639 -16.80 22.33 -0.06
CA ALA A 639 -15.39 21.98 0.09
C ALA A 639 -14.97 22.09 1.56
N PHE A 640 -14.42 21.00 2.11
CA PHE A 640 -13.96 20.92 3.50
C PHE A 640 -12.45 20.73 3.59
N ASP A 641 -11.74 20.75 2.46
CA ASP A 641 -10.29 20.69 2.39
C ASP A 641 -9.68 22.10 2.52
N LEU A 642 -8.78 22.27 3.47
CA LEU A 642 -8.01 23.49 3.71
C LEU A 642 -6.59 23.35 3.15
N SER A 643 -6.14 24.35 2.40
CA SER A 643 -4.73 24.44 2.02
C SER A 643 -3.86 24.85 3.23
N PRO A 644 -2.55 24.61 3.17
CA PRO A 644 -1.63 25.06 4.22
C PRO A 644 -1.67 26.56 4.51
N GLU A 645 -1.81 27.37 3.48
CA GLU A 645 -1.90 28.82 3.58
C GLU A 645 -3.22 29.25 4.25
N ALA A 646 -4.32 28.55 3.92
CA ALA A 646 -5.63 28.81 4.50
C ALA A 646 -5.68 28.49 6.00
N LEU A 647 -4.97 27.46 6.47
CA LEU A 647 -4.91 27.14 7.90
C LEU A 647 -4.31 28.29 8.71
N SER A 648 -3.21 28.88 8.24
CA SER A 648 -2.55 29.99 8.95
C SER A 648 -3.50 31.18 9.14
N THR A 649 -4.30 31.48 8.10
CA THR A 649 -5.32 32.54 8.16
C THR A 649 -6.44 32.18 9.14
N LEU A 650 -6.92 30.94 9.09
CA LEU A 650 -7.98 30.45 9.97
C LEU A 650 -7.55 30.45 11.44
N GLN A 651 -6.30 30.10 11.71
CA GLN A 651 -5.70 30.09 13.05
C GLN A 651 -5.59 31.52 13.63
N GLN A 652 -5.20 32.50 12.81
CA GLN A 652 -5.19 33.92 13.23
C GLN A 652 -6.59 34.45 13.55
N ALA A 653 -7.59 34.03 12.78
CA ALA A 653 -8.98 34.44 12.98
C ALA A 653 -9.66 33.74 14.17
N HIS A 654 -9.23 32.51 14.49
CA HIS A 654 -9.84 31.67 15.53
C HIS A 654 -8.78 31.12 16.50
N PRO A 655 -8.38 31.89 17.53
CA PRO A 655 -7.40 31.44 18.53
C PRO A 655 -7.81 30.19 19.32
N GLY A 656 -9.09 29.81 19.29
CA GLY A 656 -9.65 28.60 19.92
C GLY A 656 -9.72 27.39 18.99
N LEU A 657 -9.12 27.45 17.79
CA LEU A 657 -9.08 26.36 16.82
C LEU A 657 -8.51 25.08 17.45
N VAL A 658 -9.16 23.95 17.16
CA VAL A 658 -8.71 22.63 17.57
C VAL A 658 -8.06 21.94 16.38
N LEU A 659 -6.79 21.59 16.51
CA LEU A 659 -6.08 20.80 15.53
C LEU A 659 -6.01 19.35 16.01
N VAL A 660 -6.39 18.41 15.15
CA VAL A 660 -6.54 16.99 15.51
C VAL A 660 -5.68 16.11 14.61
N ASP A 661 -4.72 15.42 15.23
CA ASP A 661 -3.94 14.37 14.60
C ASP A 661 -4.73 13.06 14.59
N VAL A 662 -5.18 12.62 13.41
CA VAL A 662 -5.93 11.36 13.26
C VAL A 662 -5.07 10.18 12.80
N ARG A 663 -3.74 10.33 12.83
CA ARG A 663 -2.83 9.20 12.59
C ARG A 663 -2.94 8.18 13.72
N GLU A 664 -2.56 6.93 13.44
CA GLU A 664 -2.56 5.89 14.48
C GLU A 664 -1.39 6.14 15.46
N PRO A 665 -1.45 5.62 16.71
CA PRO A 665 -0.45 5.92 17.73
C PRO A 665 0.98 5.61 17.31
N TYR A 666 1.19 4.55 16.52
CA TYR A 666 2.51 4.17 16.04
C TYR A 666 3.11 5.20 15.08
N GLU A 667 2.29 5.94 14.34
CA GLU A 667 2.73 7.03 13.45
C GLU A 667 2.96 8.32 14.24
N GLN A 668 2.12 8.60 15.25
CA GLN A 668 2.22 9.81 16.07
C GLN A 668 3.53 9.86 16.87
N ARG A 669 4.08 8.70 17.25
CA ARG A 669 5.34 8.62 18.03
C ARG A 669 6.60 8.85 17.19
N VAL A 670 6.62 8.38 15.93
CA VAL A 670 7.80 8.48 15.05
C VAL A 670 7.70 9.63 14.06
N GLY A 671 6.47 10.08 13.80
CA GLY A 671 6.17 11.13 12.84
C GLY A 671 6.20 12.50 13.48
N HIS A 672 6.68 13.47 12.70
CA HIS A 672 6.70 14.87 13.11
C HIS A 672 5.26 15.38 13.30
N ALA A 673 5.05 16.20 14.32
CA ALA A 673 3.88 17.04 14.45
C ALA A 673 4.10 18.33 13.62
N PRO A 674 3.04 18.95 13.09
CA PRO A 674 3.17 20.28 12.50
C PRO A 674 3.74 21.28 13.52
N VAL A 675 4.53 22.24 13.05
CA VAL A 675 4.96 23.38 13.88
C VAL A 675 3.73 24.27 14.07
N LEU A 676 3.32 24.46 15.33
CA LEU A 676 2.12 25.21 15.69
C LEU A 676 2.52 26.41 16.55
N ASP A 677 1.66 27.43 16.56
CA ASP A 677 1.77 28.47 17.58
C ASP A 677 1.46 27.89 18.97
N ALA A 678 1.87 28.59 20.02
CA ALA A 678 1.64 28.14 21.40
C ALA A 678 0.15 28.19 21.83
N ALA A 679 -0.73 28.80 21.03
CA ALA A 679 -2.15 28.97 21.35
C ALA A 679 -3.03 27.84 20.77
N THR A 680 -2.55 27.14 19.74
CA THR A 680 -3.30 26.09 19.05
C THR A 680 -3.42 24.85 19.92
N ARG A 681 -4.67 24.40 20.15
CA ARG A 681 -4.93 23.17 20.90
C ARG A 681 -4.74 21.96 19.99
N LEU A 682 -3.59 21.30 20.12
CA LEU A 682 -3.34 20.01 19.46
C LEU A 682 -3.94 18.84 20.25
N GLN A 683 -4.73 18.01 19.59
CA GLN A 683 -5.27 16.76 20.12
C GLN A 683 -4.77 15.57 19.29
N ALA A 684 -4.31 14.52 19.95
CA ALA A 684 -3.97 13.24 19.30
C ALA A 684 -5.16 12.29 19.46
N VAL A 685 -5.93 12.09 18.38
CA VAL A 685 -7.11 11.23 18.37
C VAL A 685 -7.04 10.33 17.14
N PRO A 686 -6.44 9.13 17.27
CA PRO A 686 -6.40 8.16 16.18
C PRO A 686 -7.78 7.96 15.55
N LEU A 687 -7.81 7.80 14.23
CA LEU A 687 -9.05 7.64 13.51
C LEU A 687 -9.87 6.43 14.02
N SER A 688 -9.19 5.34 14.38
CA SER A 688 -9.78 4.17 15.04
C SER A 688 -10.52 4.48 16.36
N ARG A 689 -10.26 5.64 16.97
CA ARG A 689 -10.81 6.08 18.26
C ARG A 689 -11.66 7.34 18.16
N LEU A 690 -11.91 7.82 16.94
CA LEU A 690 -12.72 9.00 16.64
C LEU A 690 -14.03 9.06 17.46
N PRO A 691 -14.81 7.95 17.62
CA PRO A 691 -16.07 8.01 18.36
C PRO A 691 -15.96 8.47 19.82
N ASN A 692 -14.80 8.35 20.45
CA ASN A 692 -14.61 8.83 21.82
C ASN A 692 -14.62 10.35 21.93
N ALA A 693 -14.15 11.06 20.89
CA ALA A 693 -13.94 12.50 20.90
C ALA A 693 -15.08 13.27 20.19
N LEU A 694 -15.90 12.58 19.38
CA LEU A 694 -17.05 13.20 18.70
C LEU A 694 -17.98 13.97 19.64
N PRO A 695 -18.38 13.47 20.83
CA PRO A 695 -19.24 14.23 21.74
C PRO A 695 -18.61 15.54 22.21
N ASP A 696 -17.30 15.54 22.48
CA ASP A 696 -16.58 16.73 22.95
C ASP A 696 -16.50 17.80 21.85
N TRP A 697 -16.31 17.39 20.59
CA TRP A 697 -16.29 18.31 19.46
C TRP A 697 -17.67 18.84 19.09
N LEU A 698 -18.72 18.01 19.20
CA LEU A 698 -20.11 18.44 18.97
C LEU A 698 -20.61 19.41 20.05
N ALA A 699 -19.99 19.39 21.24
CA ALA A 699 -20.28 20.34 22.32
C ALA A 699 -19.52 21.68 22.18
N LEU A 700 -18.61 21.82 21.21
CA LEU A 700 -17.94 23.09 20.94
C LEU A 700 -18.93 24.13 20.40
N PRO A 701 -18.68 25.44 20.59
CA PRO A 701 -19.42 26.47 19.89
C PRO A 701 -19.37 26.25 18.37
N GLU A 702 -20.50 26.43 17.67
CA GLU A 702 -20.66 26.11 16.23
C GLU A 702 -19.58 26.73 15.33
N GLU A 703 -19.08 27.92 15.70
CA GLU A 703 -18.06 28.67 14.96
C GLU A 703 -16.61 28.23 15.26
N THR A 704 -16.40 27.25 16.15
CA THR A 704 -15.06 26.78 16.53
C THR A 704 -14.52 25.84 15.46
N PRO A 705 -13.43 26.18 14.74
CA PRO A 705 -12.90 25.29 13.73
C PRO A 705 -12.23 24.07 14.34
N VAL A 706 -12.55 22.89 13.80
CA VAL A 706 -11.87 21.62 14.10
C VAL A 706 -11.18 21.15 12.84
N VAL A 707 -9.85 21.21 12.82
CA VAL A 707 -9.05 20.86 11.64
C VAL A 707 -8.37 19.53 11.88
N PHE A 708 -8.66 18.54 11.04
CA PHE A 708 -8.05 17.23 11.07
C PHE A 708 -6.86 17.17 10.13
N PHE A 709 -5.81 16.47 10.54
CA PHE A 709 -4.70 16.15 9.65
C PHE A 709 -4.26 14.70 9.80
N CYS A 710 -3.74 14.16 8.70
CA CYS A 710 -3.07 12.88 8.66
C CYS A 710 -1.95 12.95 7.62
N ARG A 711 -1.37 11.80 7.27
CA ARG A 711 -0.29 11.69 6.28
C ARG A 711 -0.64 12.29 4.91
N SER A 712 -1.74 11.83 4.29
CA SER A 712 -2.08 12.13 2.89
C SER A 712 -3.38 12.93 2.71
N GLY A 713 -4.10 13.24 3.79
CA GLY A 713 -5.42 13.87 3.75
C GLY A 713 -6.61 12.89 3.79
N ASN A 714 -6.41 11.60 3.53
CA ASN A 714 -7.52 10.65 3.42
C ASN A 714 -8.26 10.42 4.75
N ARG A 715 -7.53 10.13 5.83
CA ARG A 715 -8.13 9.90 7.16
C ARG A 715 -8.70 11.17 7.76
N SER A 716 -8.05 12.31 7.53
CA SER A 716 -8.57 13.61 7.98
C SER A 716 -9.84 13.99 7.24
N ALA A 717 -9.95 13.68 5.95
CA ALA A 717 -11.18 13.86 5.19
C ALA A 717 -12.33 13.00 5.72
N GLN A 718 -12.06 11.74 6.07
CA GLN A 718 -13.04 10.87 6.73
C GLN A 718 -13.54 11.47 8.05
N ALA A 719 -12.62 11.90 8.93
CA ALA A 719 -12.97 12.53 10.21
C ALA A 719 -13.77 13.83 10.04
N ALA A 720 -13.34 14.72 9.12
CA ALA A 720 -14.03 15.97 8.82
C ALA A 720 -15.46 15.74 8.30
N LYS A 721 -15.63 14.79 7.37
CA LYS A 721 -16.95 14.39 6.85
C LYS A 721 -17.85 13.84 7.94
N ALA A 722 -17.32 12.97 8.80
CA ALA A 722 -18.08 12.37 9.91
C ALA A 722 -18.58 13.45 10.86
N LEU A 723 -17.72 14.37 11.30
CA LEU A 723 -18.08 15.43 12.24
C LEU A 723 -19.06 16.45 11.62
N ARG A 724 -18.88 16.83 10.33
CA ARG A 724 -19.84 17.66 9.61
C ARG A 724 -21.22 17.03 9.51
N ARG A 725 -21.28 15.73 9.18
CA ARG A 725 -22.55 14.99 9.08
C ARG A 725 -23.32 15.00 10.40
N LEU A 726 -22.61 15.00 11.52
CA LEU A 726 -23.19 15.04 12.86
C LEU A 726 -23.60 16.44 13.34
N GLY A 727 -23.34 17.49 12.54
CA GLY A 727 -23.87 18.85 12.78
C GLY A 727 -22.81 19.95 12.93
N HIS A 728 -21.52 19.62 13.02
CA HIS A 728 -20.48 20.64 13.19
C HIS A 728 -19.91 21.10 11.84
N ALA A 729 -20.47 22.16 11.28
CA ALA A 729 -20.13 22.65 9.95
C ALA A 729 -18.67 23.14 9.81
N GLN A 730 -18.04 23.57 10.91
CA GLN A 730 -16.65 24.07 10.95
C GLN A 730 -15.60 22.95 11.11
N ALA A 731 -15.87 21.74 10.62
CA ALA A 731 -14.87 20.68 10.58
C ALA A 731 -14.11 20.67 9.25
N TRP A 732 -12.79 20.53 9.26
CA TRP A 732 -11.96 20.68 8.07
C TRP A 732 -10.90 19.58 7.96
N SER A 733 -10.50 19.24 6.75
CA SER A 733 -9.38 18.34 6.48
C SER A 733 -8.21 19.12 5.90
N LEU A 734 -7.00 18.78 6.31
CA LEU A 734 -5.80 19.34 5.70
C LEU A 734 -5.57 18.72 4.31
N ALA A 735 -5.69 19.54 3.27
CA ALA A 735 -5.53 19.10 1.88
C ALA A 735 -4.13 18.51 1.66
N GLY A 736 -4.06 17.28 1.16
CA GLY A 736 -2.77 16.59 0.94
C GLY A 736 -2.08 16.09 2.22
N GLY A 737 -2.64 16.37 3.40
CA GLY A 737 -2.06 16.00 4.69
C GLY A 737 -0.66 16.59 4.92
N LEU A 738 0.09 15.94 5.81
CA LEU A 738 1.47 16.32 6.12
C LEU A 738 2.45 16.11 4.95
N ALA A 739 2.09 15.28 3.96
CA ALA A 739 2.94 15.03 2.80
C ALA A 739 3.12 16.28 1.90
N LEU A 740 2.11 17.15 1.85
CA LEU A 740 2.16 18.42 1.12
C LEU A 740 2.36 19.62 2.05
N TRP A 741 2.60 19.37 3.34
CA TRP A 741 2.84 20.42 4.31
C TRP A 741 4.28 20.94 4.21
N PRO A 742 4.49 22.27 4.26
CA PRO A 742 5.84 22.82 4.34
C PRO A 742 6.55 22.25 5.57
N ARG A 743 7.65 21.52 5.34
CA ARG A 743 8.62 21.29 6.40
C ARG A 743 9.47 22.54 6.43
N GLU A 744 9.54 23.23 7.56
CA GLU A 744 10.52 24.30 7.72
C GLU A 744 11.87 23.74 7.28
N SER A 745 12.37 24.28 6.18
CA SER A 745 13.69 23.93 5.72
C SER A 745 14.65 24.60 6.68
N SER A 746 15.52 23.84 7.32
CA SER A 746 16.69 24.41 8.01
C SER A 746 17.58 25.25 7.07
N ALA A 747 17.28 25.30 5.77
CA ALA A 747 17.88 26.19 4.78
C ALA A 747 17.40 27.64 4.87
N GLU A 748 16.17 27.91 5.32
CA GLU A 748 15.66 29.29 5.50
C GLU A 748 16.27 29.97 6.74
N ALA A 749 16.58 29.21 7.79
CA ALA A 749 17.31 29.72 8.96
C ALA A 749 18.77 30.11 8.63
N LEU A 750 19.40 29.46 7.63
CA LEU A 750 20.76 29.77 7.19
C LEU A 750 20.84 30.98 6.24
N HIS A 751 19.77 31.29 5.50
CA HIS A 751 19.71 32.52 4.68
C HIS A 751 19.35 33.76 5.50
N ALA A 752 18.60 33.62 6.60
CA ALA A 752 18.24 34.73 7.48
C ALA A 752 19.41 35.26 8.35
N GLN A 753 20.57 34.60 8.35
CA GLN A 753 21.81 35.08 8.99
C GLN A 753 22.88 35.57 7.99
N ALA A 754 22.58 35.58 6.69
CA ALA A 754 23.46 36.07 5.64
C ALA A 754 22.82 37.17 4.77
N ALA A 755 21.84 37.89 5.32
CA ALA A 755 21.25 39.11 4.75
C ALA A 755 21.62 40.33 5.59
#